data_AF-A0A427YF68-F1
#
_entry.id   AF-A0A427YF68-F1
#
_cell.length_a   1.000
_cell.length_b   1.000
_cell.length_c   1.000
_cell.angle_alpha   90.00
_cell.angle_beta   90.00
_cell.angle_gamma   90.00
#
_symmetry.space_group_name_H-M   'P 1'
#
loop_
_entity.id
_entity.type
_entity.pdbx_description
1 polymer ?
#
loop_
_entity_poly.entity_id
_entity_poly.type
_entity_poly.pdbx_seq_one_letter_code
_entity_poly.pdbx_strand_id
1 'polypeptide(L)'
;MASSADTPPKLLPLKELDPIVFANELIKQNLLPPEATDAGNDAVFKLRSRAGVLQPVTVSPTVPDGLKEGTFKGTQKALTAAYAGLLSSYATYFDIAGFEPSLPRGTTNLDVAKETYNWSKPSAEDDYPPHLAQIPAKDAESLTKIFNTLRLLETGPLLLRIIPEKILDFVNSSPDQGDTIESLVQRNHDLRKTGSGMFSEANIGDRDDWYTDAVFSQQQLIGTNPVTLESASKDWMDGFTAVASKQANQLAVDILTGRASDSDPNDSFYVQDYSWFRQATGLGPSDLIQSDDGLRKSSAPVALFRLTAKGGKLHPLAICIDFKGSLASSVVLFNNRLRVTDDRPDESSDWPWRYAKTVVQCGDWHRHEIGVHLTESHFIEEATIVAANRSFHETHIVHQLLSPHWFKTLSLNAAARSALVPNVIVPIAGMGKNQRKFYALSRYIYKNFDFTNHYIPTDLARRGFPLEELQGTKYHNCAYARDILLFWNVLRRFVSTVLHAEYASDAIVVADDCVSKWCEEMQDPNNGDLKSFPTIRTVEQLIDAVTACIHIASPLHSAVNYLQNYYYAFVISKPPALFTDLPTTLSQLRNINERDLLKALPVDRPREWLIASHIPWLLSYQVADNQNILNWAASLANATIRNPDDQTLSAAARTLHQDLLDLAAVVQSYSEAMDDKVTAYTVLNPKEVAVSILI
;
A
#
# COMPACT_ATOMS: atom_id res chain seq x y z
N MET A 1 53.27 24.67 28.23
CA MET A 1 51.91 24.13 28.42
C MET A 1 51.00 24.87 27.46
N ALA A 2 50.80 24.34 26.26
CA ALA A 2 49.81 24.86 25.32
C ALA A 2 48.49 24.16 25.61
N SER A 3 47.46 24.93 25.97
CA SER A 3 46.13 24.42 26.29
C SER A 3 45.51 23.77 25.05
N SER A 4 45.06 22.53 25.20
CA SER A 4 44.16 21.84 24.29
C SER A 4 42.84 22.63 24.21
N ALA A 5 42.74 23.56 23.25
CA ALA A 5 41.52 24.29 22.99
C ALA A 5 40.64 23.50 22.00
N ASP A 6 39.46 23.16 22.50
CA ASP A 6 38.20 23.05 21.76
C ASP A 6 38.07 21.96 20.70
N THR A 7 38.09 20.70 21.15
CA THR A 7 37.20 19.72 20.51
C THR A 7 35.80 19.93 21.10
N PRO A 8 34.77 20.28 20.31
CA PRO A 8 33.41 20.40 20.82
C PRO A 8 33.00 19.11 21.53
N PRO A 9 32.22 19.18 22.61
CA PRO A 9 31.72 17.98 23.26
C PRO A 9 30.97 17.11 22.24
N LYS A 10 31.26 15.81 22.22
CA LYS A 10 30.53 14.85 21.39
C LYS A 10 29.07 14.87 21.81
N LEU A 11 28.19 15.33 20.92
CA LEU A 11 26.75 15.29 21.13
C LEU A 11 26.26 13.85 21.07
N LEU A 12 25.23 13.54 21.87
CA LEU A 12 24.54 12.26 21.79
C LEU A 12 23.90 12.10 20.41
N PRO A 13 23.92 10.90 19.80
CA PRO A 13 23.17 10.64 18.58
C PRO A 13 21.68 10.92 18.80
N LEU A 14 21.10 11.83 18.02
CA LEU A 14 19.67 12.15 18.08
C LEU A 14 18.84 10.90 17.75
N LYS A 15 18.02 10.44 18.70
CA LYS A 15 17.04 9.35 18.49
C LYS A 15 15.81 9.86 17.78
N GLU A 16 15.27 10.99 18.23
CA GLU A 16 14.13 11.70 17.63
C GLU A 16 14.43 13.20 17.66
N LEU A 17 13.70 13.97 16.86
CA LEU A 17 13.77 15.43 16.93
C LEU A 17 12.87 15.91 18.06
N ASP A 18 13.38 16.80 18.90
CA ASP A 18 12.52 17.54 19.83
C ASP A 18 11.49 18.34 19.02
N PRO A 19 10.19 18.21 19.29
CA PRO A 19 9.15 18.85 18.49
C PRO A 19 9.26 20.38 18.44
N ILE A 20 9.70 21.01 19.52
CA ILE A 20 9.83 22.47 19.62
C ILE A 20 11.07 22.94 18.86
N VAL A 21 12.19 22.23 19.00
CA VAL A 21 13.40 22.52 18.21
C VAL A 21 13.12 22.36 16.72
N PHE A 22 12.41 21.29 16.33
CA PHE A 22 12.05 21.06 14.94
C PHE A 22 11.16 22.18 14.39
N ALA A 23 10.10 22.56 15.12
CA ALA A 23 9.22 23.66 14.72
C ALA A 23 9.99 24.99 14.58
N ASN A 24 10.89 25.31 15.52
CA ASN A 24 11.72 26.50 15.45
C ASN A 24 12.65 26.49 14.23
N GLU A 25 13.21 25.34 13.87
CA GLU A 25 14.06 25.23 12.68
C GLU A 25 13.25 25.37 11.39
N LEU A 26 12.03 24.81 11.30
CA LEU A 26 11.14 25.04 10.16
C LEU A 26 10.84 26.53 9.94
N ILE A 27 10.59 27.27 11.04
CA ILE A 27 10.38 28.73 11.00
C ILE A 27 11.63 29.44 10.51
N LYS A 28 12.79 29.12 11.12
CA LYS A 28 14.08 29.76 10.79
C LYS A 28 14.50 29.52 9.34
N GLN A 29 14.20 28.34 8.80
CA GLN A 29 14.45 27.97 7.40
C GLN A 29 13.36 28.49 6.44
N ASN A 30 12.35 29.20 6.95
CA ASN A 30 11.22 29.73 6.18
C ASN A 30 10.47 28.65 5.38
N LEU A 31 10.37 27.43 5.93
CA LEU A 31 9.74 26.27 5.27
C LEU A 31 8.24 26.16 5.52
N LEU A 32 7.74 26.89 6.53
CA LEU A 32 6.32 27.01 6.79
C LEU A 32 5.67 28.00 5.80
N PRO A 33 4.39 27.82 5.47
CA PRO A 33 3.67 28.81 4.67
C PRO A 33 3.73 30.22 5.27
N PRO A 34 3.78 31.28 4.43
CA PRO A 34 3.77 32.65 4.90
C PRO A 34 2.45 32.98 5.61
N GLU A 35 2.48 33.91 6.56
CA GLU A 35 1.25 34.41 7.17
C GLU A 35 0.40 35.11 6.09
N ALA A 36 -0.79 34.59 5.82
CA ALA A 36 -1.77 35.26 4.98
C ALA A 36 -1.98 36.70 5.46
N THR A 37 -1.75 37.68 4.59
CA THR A 37 -1.86 39.12 4.87
C THR A 37 -3.30 39.62 4.99
N ASP A 38 -4.30 38.73 4.93
CA ASP A 38 -5.70 39.08 5.04
C ASP A 38 -6.11 39.34 6.50
N ALA A 39 -5.82 40.56 6.96
CA ALA A 39 -6.28 41.15 8.21
C ALA A 39 -7.82 41.20 8.39
N GLY A 40 -8.60 40.67 7.43
CA GLY A 40 -10.05 40.78 7.37
C GLY A 40 -10.83 39.67 8.07
N ASN A 41 -10.36 38.42 8.06
CA ASN A 41 -11.23 37.26 8.35
C ASN A 41 -10.89 36.45 9.61
N ASP A 42 -9.85 36.79 10.35
CA ASP A 42 -9.41 35.92 11.45
C ASP A 42 -9.99 36.37 12.81
N ALA A 43 -11.14 35.79 13.19
CA ALA A 43 -11.72 35.98 14.52
C ALA A 43 -10.86 35.35 15.63
N VAL A 44 -10.07 34.32 15.30
CA VAL A 44 -9.12 33.67 16.21
C VAL A 44 -7.86 34.52 16.39
N PHE A 45 -7.39 35.20 15.35
CA PHE A 45 -6.34 36.21 15.45
C PHE A 45 -6.80 37.40 16.28
N LYS A 46 -8.06 37.85 16.16
CA LYS A 46 -8.62 38.89 17.05
C LYS A 46 -8.68 38.45 18.51
N LEU A 47 -8.85 37.16 18.81
CA LEU A 47 -8.75 36.60 20.16
C LEU A 47 -7.30 36.49 20.66
N ARG A 48 -6.34 36.12 19.78
CA ARG A 48 -4.91 36.01 20.12
C ARG A 48 -4.17 37.35 20.23
N SER A 49 -4.55 38.32 19.41
CA SER A 49 -3.99 39.69 19.38
C SER A 49 -4.54 40.60 20.48
N ARG A 50 -5.72 40.29 21.05
CA ARG A 50 -6.32 41.05 22.16
C ARG A 50 -5.50 41.04 23.45
N ALA A 51 -4.52 40.15 23.57
CA ALA A 51 -3.65 40.08 24.74
C ALA A 51 -2.23 40.63 24.52
N GLY A 52 -1.85 41.06 23.32
CA GLY A 52 -0.49 41.54 23.05
C GLY A 52 0.63 40.52 23.28
N VAL A 53 0.31 39.23 23.37
CA VAL A 53 1.25 38.15 23.74
C VAL A 53 1.99 37.54 22.55
N LEU A 54 1.55 37.76 21.31
CA LEU A 54 2.20 37.24 20.11
C LEU A 54 2.42 38.34 19.08
N GLN A 55 3.69 38.70 18.84
CA GLN A 55 4.11 39.44 17.65
C GLN A 55 4.07 38.45 16.47
N PRO A 56 3.51 38.83 15.31
CA PRO A 56 3.61 38.01 14.10
C PRO A 56 5.09 37.79 13.79
N VAL A 57 5.48 36.55 13.58
CA VAL A 57 6.80 36.27 13.01
C VAL A 57 6.72 36.77 11.58
N THR A 58 7.51 37.80 11.24
CA THR A 58 7.69 38.22 9.85
C THR A 58 8.29 37.06 9.06
N VAL A 59 7.43 36.29 8.40
CA VAL A 59 7.82 35.24 7.45
C VAL A 59 8.14 35.93 6.11
N SER A 60 9.23 35.55 5.46
CA SER A 60 9.62 36.13 4.17
C SER A 60 8.53 35.86 3.12
N PRO A 61 8.19 36.82 2.23
CA PRO A 61 7.14 36.66 1.21
C PRO A 61 7.48 35.61 0.14
N THR A 62 8.71 35.12 0.10
CA THR A 62 9.16 34.05 -0.80
C THR A 62 9.53 32.81 0.02
N VAL A 63 8.74 31.74 -0.14
CA VAL A 63 9.08 30.43 0.43
C VAL A 63 10.22 29.81 -0.39
N PRO A 64 11.31 29.33 0.23
CA PRO A 64 12.41 28.67 -0.48
C PRO A 64 11.94 27.38 -1.16
N ASP A 65 12.61 26.99 -2.25
CA ASP A 65 12.34 25.73 -2.98
C ASP A 65 12.54 24.47 -2.10
N GLY A 66 13.33 24.58 -1.02
CA GLY A 66 13.60 23.53 -0.05
C GLY A 66 14.91 23.76 0.70
N LEU A 67 15.30 22.79 1.54
CA LEU A 67 16.60 22.77 2.19
C LEU A 67 17.72 22.61 1.14
N LYS A 68 18.82 23.36 1.30
CA LYS A 68 19.97 23.27 0.37
C LYS A 68 20.84 22.05 0.64
N GLU A 69 21.10 21.76 1.90
CA GLU A 69 21.89 20.62 2.33
C GLU A 69 21.32 19.98 3.59
N GLY A 70 21.58 18.70 3.76
CA GLY A 70 21.20 17.95 4.94
C GLY A 70 21.89 16.60 4.99
N THR A 71 21.69 15.87 6.08
CA THR A 71 22.17 14.50 6.22
C THR A 71 21.03 13.51 5.99
N PHE A 72 21.32 12.32 5.50
CA PHE A 72 20.35 11.27 5.22
C PHE A 72 19.53 10.96 6.48
N LYS A 73 20.23 10.71 7.60
CA LYS A 73 19.59 10.43 8.89
C LYS A 73 18.83 11.63 9.45
N GLY A 74 19.30 12.85 9.24
CA GLY A 74 18.62 14.08 9.65
C GLY A 74 17.31 14.27 8.88
N THR A 75 17.35 14.11 7.56
CA THR A 75 16.19 14.21 6.67
C THR A 75 15.15 13.14 6.97
N GLN A 76 15.54 11.88 7.24
CA GLN A 76 14.59 10.85 7.68
C GLN A 76 13.81 11.29 8.93
N LYS A 77 14.51 11.77 9.95
CA LYS A 77 13.85 12.24 11.18
C LYS A 77 12.95 13.45 10.95
N ALA A 78 13.38 14.36 10.08
CA ALA A 78 12.60 15.54 9.72
C ALA A 78 11.33 15.16 8.95
N LEU A 79 11.41 14.20 8.01
CA LEU A 79 10.26 13.65 7.29
C LEU A 79 9.29 12.96 8.24
N THR A 80 9.81 12.14 9.16
CA THR A 80 9.01 11.50 10.22
C THR A 80 8.22 12.55 11.01
N ALA A 81 8.91 13.56 11.53
CA ALA A 81 8.31 14.57 12.38
C ALA A 81 7.30 15.43 11.61
N ALA A 82 7.61 15.81 10.38
CA ALA A 82 6.70 16.58 9.53
C ALA A 82 5.45 15.79 9.15
N TYR A 83 5.59 14.51 8.79
CA TYR A 83 4.46 13.67 8.44
C TYR A 83 3.57 13.42 9.66
N ALA A 84 4.13 13.13 10.84
CA ALA A 84 3.37 13.00 12.07
C ALA A 84 2.59 14.30 12.42
N GLY A 85 3.23 15.46 12.27
CA GLY A 85 2.58 16.77 12.45
C GLY A 85 1.45 17.02 11.44
N LEU A 86 1.63 16.60 10.19
CA LEU A 86 0.61 16.65 9.15
C LEU A 86 -0.60 15.78 9.53
N LEU A 87 -0.38 14.51 9.87
CA LEU A 87 -1.45 13.60 10.27
C LEU A 87 -2.22 14.13 11.49
N SER A 88 -1.52 14.67 12.49
CA SER A 88 -2.16 15.29 13.67
C SER A 88 -3.00 16.51 13.30
N SER A 89 -2.57 17.30 12.31
CA SER A 89 -3.31 18.48 11.84
C SER A 89 -4.61 18.08 11.14
N TYR A 90 -4.55 17.06 10.26
CA TYR A 90 -5.73 16.51 9.61
C TYR A 90 -6.68 15.86 10.62
N ALA A 91 -6.20 15.05 11.56
CA ALA A 91 -7.05 14.45 12.59
C ALA A 91 -7.79 15.52 13.42
N THR A 92 -7.11 16.60 13.79
CA THR A 92 -7.72 17.74 14.52
C THR A 92 -8.78 18.45 13.67
N TYR A 93 -8.49 18.68 12.39
CA TYR A 93 -9.45 19.27 11.47
C TYR A 93 -10.71 18.40 11.34
N PHE A 94 -10.55 17.09 11.18
CA PHE A 94 -11.66 16.14 11.02
C PHE A 94 -12.52 16.00 12.29
N ASP A 95 -11.94 16.08 13.48
CA ASP A 95 -12.67 16.13 14.75
C ASP A 95 -13.54 17.40 14.86
N ILE A 96 -13.00 18.55 14.45
CA ILE A 96 -13.70 19.84 14.55
C ILE A 96 -14.77 19.97 13.47
N ALA A 97 -14.48 19.54 12.25
CA ALA A 97 -15.43 19.47 11.14
C ALA A 97 -16.52 18.41 11.36
N GLY A 98 -16.34 17.49 12.32
CA GLY A 98 -17.33 16.48 12.70
C GLY A 98 -17.36 15.25 11.79
N PHE A 99 -16.30 15.02 11.01
CA PHE A 99 -16.12 13.82 10.20
C PHE A 99 -15.64 12.62 11.02
N GLU A 100 -14.73 12.85 11.98
CA GLU A 100 -14.19 11.82 12.85
C GLU A 100 -14.13 12.36 14.28
N PRO A 101 -15.28 12.60 14.93
CA PRO A 101 -15.30 13.27 16.23
C PRO A 101 -14.70 12.36 17.31
N SER A 102 -13.75 12.91 18.06
CA SER A 102 -13.07 12.27 19.18
C SER A 102 -14.00 11.91 20.34
N LEU A 103 -15.13 12.62 20.44
CA LEU A 103 -16.24 12.32 21.33
C LEU A 103 -17.50 12.09 20.49
N PRO A 104 -18.30 11.03 20.77
CA PRO A 104 -19.52 10.76 20.02
C PRO A 104 -20.44 12.00 20.00
N ARG A 105 -20.80 12.47 18.80
CA ARG A 105 -21.72 13.61 18.63
C ARG A 105 -23.11 13.23 18.15
N GLY A 106 -23.37 11.94 17.89
CA GLY A 106 -24.72 11.39 17.76
C GLY A 106 -25.62 12.12 16.78
N THR A 107 -25.50 11.90 15.47
CA THR A 107 -26.53 12.35 14.53
C THR A 107 -27.49 11.23 14.17
N THR A 108 -28.71 11.32 14.68
CA THR A 108 -29.83 10.48 14.19
C THR A 108 -30.48 11.06 12.94
N ASN A 109 -30.03 12.22 12.46
CA ASN A 109 -30.59 12.89 11.28
C ASN A 109 -29.70 12.65 10.03
N LEU A 110 -30.24 11.89 9.08
CA LEU A 110 -29.56 11.58 7.81
C LEU A 110 -29.37 12.82 6.91
N ASP A 111 -30.22 13.84 7.02
CA ASP A 111 -30.04 15.07 6.24
C ASP A 111 -28.79 15.81 6.72
N VAL A 112 -28.57 15.86 8.05
CA VAL A 112 -27.35 16.41 8.63
C VAL A 112 -26.13 15.59 8.21
N ALA A 113 -26.23 14.26 8.21
CA ALA A 113 -25.14 13.40 7.77
C ALA A 113 -24.80 13.63 6.28
N LYS A 114 -25.80 13.76 5.41
CA LYS A 114 -25.61 14.07 3.99
C LYS A 114 -25.03 15.45 3.74
N GLU A 115 -25.35 16.42 4.59
CA GLU A 115 -24.75 17.76 4.54
C GLU A 115 -23.30 17.78 5.02
N THR A 116 -22.95 16.91 5.99
CA THR A 116 -21.57 16.76 6.46
C THR A 116 -20.73 16.00 5.42
N TYR A 117 -21.08 14.74 5.14
CA TYR A 117 -20.32 13.85 4.27
C TYR A 117 -20.69 14.07 2.80
N ASN A 118 -20.09 15.07 2.17
CA ASN A 118 -20.27 15.33 0.73
C ASN A 118 -19.24 14.57 -0.10
N TRP A 119 -19.63 14.10 -1.28
CA TRP A 119 -18.70 13.55 -2.26
C TRP A 119 -17.85 14.63 -2.92
N SER A 120 -16.58 14.32 -3.18
CA SER A 120 -15.72 15.15 -4.03
C SER A 120 -16.32 15.27 -5.43
N LYS A 121 -16.13 16.43 -6.05
CA LYS A 121 -16.61 16.68 -7.42
C LYS A 121 -15.43 16.53 -8.37
N PRO A 122 -15.60 15.83 -9.52
CA PRO A 122 -14.57 15.79 -10.54
C PRO A 122 -14.13 17.21 -10.92
N SER A 123 -12.82 17.48 -10.84
CA SER A 123 -12.26 18.78 -11.19
C SER A 123 -10.94 18.61 -11.93
N ALA A 124 -10.43 19.68 -12.55
CA ALA A 124 -9.12 19.65 -13.19
C ALA A 124 -7.96 19.58 -12.17
N GLU A 125 -8.24 19.82 -10.89
CA GLU A 125 -7.28 19.93 -9.79
C GLU A 125 -7.29 18.70 -8.87
N ASP A 126 -8.31 17.85 -8.99
CA ASP A 126 -8.51 16.63 -8.20
C ASP A 126 -8.67 15.42 -9.14
N ASP A 127 -7.58 14.68 -9.32
CA ASP A 127 -7.47 13.54 -10.22
C ASP A 127 -7.72 12.19 -9.50
N TYR A 128 -8.16 12.21 -8.23
CA TYR A 128 -8.45 11.00 -7.44
C TYR A 128 -9.83 10.40 -7.76
N PRO A 129 -10.06 9.11 -7.40
CA PRO A 129 -11.40 8.55 -7.34
C PRO A 129 -12.33 9.29 -6.36
N PRO A 130 -13.66 9.07 -6.42
CA PRO A 130 -14.60 9.70 -5.50
C PRO A 130 -14.22 9.48 -4.03
N HIS A 131 -14.24 10.55 -3.25
CA HIS A 131 -13.80 10.56 -1.86
C HIS A 131 -14.55 11.63 -1.05
N LEU A 132 -14.26 11.77 0.25
CA LEU A 132 -14.89 12.80 1.08
C LEU A 132 -14.41 14.20 0.66
N ALA A 133 -15.35 15.10 0.35
CA ALA A 133 -15.06 16.50 0.14
C ALA A 133 -14.68 17.17 1.46
N GLN A 134 -13.50 17.81 1.50
CA GLN A 134 -12.92 18.30 2.75
C GLN A 134 -13.73 19.42 3.44
N ILE A 135 -14.60 20.14 2.73
CA ILE A 135 -15.34 21.28 3.29
C ILE A 135 -16.84 21.16 2.96
N PRO A 136 -17.71 21.00 3.97
CA PRO A 136 -19.15 21.19 3.78
C PRO A 136 -19.45 22.63 3.34
N ALA A 137 -20.26 22.81 2.29
CA ALA A 137 -20.47 24.13 1.68
C ALA A 137 -20.99 25.21 2.65
N LYS A 138 -21.77 24.82 3.66
CA LYS A 138 -22.34 25.72 4.68
C LYS A 138 -21.32 26.16 5.75
N ASP A 139 -20.31 25.34 6.00
CA ASP A 139 -19.32 25.56 7.06
C ASP A 139 -18.02 26.15 6.53
N ALA A 140 -17.90 26.26 5.20
CA ALA A 140 -16.73 26.82 4.52
C ALA A 140 -16.31 28.15 5.14
N GLU A 141 -17.22 29.10 5.36
CA GLU A 141 -16.88 30.38 5.97
C GLU A 141 -16.51 30.30 7.45
N SER A 142 -17.12 29.42 8.25
CA SER A 142 -16.85 29.34 9.69
C SER A 142 -15.59 28.55 9.99
N LEU A 143 -15.43 27.39 9.35
CA LEU A 143 -14.26 26.54 9.49
C LEU A 143 -13.03 27.22 8.90
N THR A 144 -13.11 27.94 7.77
CA THR A 144 -11.97 28.74 7.26
C THR A 144 -11.54 29.86 8.21
N LYS A 145 -12.46 30.40 9.01
CA LYS A 145 -12.19 31.42 10.04
C LYS A 145 -11.57 30.83 11.32
N ILE A 146 -11.77 29.54 11.61
CA ILE A 146 -11.23 28.83 12.80
C ILE A 146 -9.93 28.10 12.45
N PHE A 147 -9.94 27.36 11.34
CA PHE A 147 -8.80 26.69 10.71
C PHE A 147 -8.58 27.33 9.35
N ASN A 148 -7.43 27.96 9.14
CA ASN A 148 -7.07 28.37 7.80
C ASN A 148 -6.78 27.11 6.96
N THR A 149 -7.79 26.59 6.26
CA THR A 149 -7.70 25.38 5.42
C THR A 149 -6.67 25.54 4.29
N LEU A 150 -6.42 26.78 3.83
CA LEU A 150 -5.30 27.06 2.93
C LEU A 150 -3.96 26.71 3.58
N ARG A 151 -3.79 26.93 4.90
CA ARG A 151 -2.56 26.50 5.60
C ARG A 151 -2.41 24.98 5.67
N LEU A 152 -3.52 24.24 5.79
CA LEU A 152 -3.50 22.76 5.79
C LEU A 152 -3.19 22.20 4.39
N LEU A 153 -3.55 22.92 3.33
CA LEU A 153 -3.16 22.58 1.96
C LEU A 153 -1.71 23.01 1.66
N GLU A 154 -1.27 24.15 2.19
CA GLU A 154 0.10 24.66 2.04
C GLU A 154 1.14 23.89 2.88
N THR A 155 0.73 23.04 3.82
CA THR A 155 1.62 22.07 4.47
C THR A 155 1.92 20.87 3.57
N GLY A 156 1.17 20.65 2.49
CA GLY A 156 1.44 19.57 1.53
C GLY A 156 2.86 19.61 0.95
N PRO A 157 3.32 20.75 0.39
CA PRO A 157 4.69 20.93 -0.10
C PRO A 157 5.79 20.82 0.96
N LEU A 158 5.46 20.84 2.27
CA LEU A 158 6.46 20.78 3.34
C LEU A 158 7.31 19.51 3.26
N LEU A 159 6.68 18.36 2.96
CA LEU A 159 7.39 17.09 2.85
C LEU A 159 8.43 17.13 1.72
N LEU A 160 8.10 17.78 0.59
CA LEU A 160 9.05 17.97 -0.51
C LEU A 160 10.20 18.88 -0.11
N ARG A 161 9.91 19.99 0.56
CA ARG A 161 10.88 21.03 0.94
C ARG A 161 11.89 20.56 2.00
N ILE A 162 11.49 19.61 2.86
CA ILE A 162 12.37 19.01 3.87
C ILE A 162 13.42 18.08 3.26
N ILE A 163 13.18 17.56 2.07
CA ILE A 163 14.16 16.74 1.36
C ILE A 163 15.19 17.68 0.73
N PRO A 164 16.45 17.70 1.20
CA PRO A 164 17.42 18.67 0.75
C PRO A 164 17.85 18.41 -0.70
N GLU A 165 18.31 19.46 -1.39
CA GLU A 165 18.91 19.36 -2.72
C GLU A 165 20.16 18.46 -2.69
N LYS A 166 20.98 18.59 -1.63
CA LYS A 166 22.20 17.80 -1.43
C LYS A 166 22.16 17.02 -0.11
N ILE A 167 22.35 15.70 -0.19
CA ILE A 167 22.58 14.85 0.98
C ILE A 167 24.09 14.69 1.18
N LEU A 168 24.60 15.09 2.35
CA LEU A 168 26.03 15.23 2.62
C LEU A 168 26.75 13.93 3.00
N ASP A 169 26.04 13.00 3.62
CA ASP A 169 26.55 11.75 4.21
C ASP A 169 25.96 10.51 3.53
N PHE A 170 25.53 10.63 2.27
CA PHE A 170 25.03 9.49 1.52
C PHE A 170 26.16 8.49 1.29
N VAL A 171 25.92 7.24 1.71
CA VAL A 171 26.96 6.21 1.79
C VAL A 171 27.16 5.43 0.49
N ASN A 172 26.24 5.57 -0.47
CA ASN A 172 26.36 4.95 -1.77
C ASN A 172 27.00 5.92 -2.76
N SER A 173 27.72 5.36 -3.73
CA SER A 173 28.41 6.11 -4.77
C SER A 173 27.80 5.76 -6.12
N SER A 174 28.60 5.40 -7.11
CA SER A 174 28.12 4.90 -8.40
C SER A 174 28.88 3.64 -8.78
N PRO A 175 28.34 2.82 -9.72
CA PRO A 175 29.10 1.70 -10.26
C PRO A 175 30.40 2.14 -10.96
N ASP A 176 30.55 3.41 -11.34
CA ASP A 176 31.77 3.98 -11.92
C ASP A 176 32.83 4.30 -10.86
N GLN A 177 32.41 4.38 -9.59
CA GLN A 177 33.24 4.69 -8.42
C GLN A 177 33.51 3.46 -7.54
N GLY A 178 33.11 2.27 -7.99
CA GLY A 178 33.44 1.00 -7.35
C GLY A 178 32.30 0.33 -6.58
N ASP A 179 31.08 0.89 -6.60
CA ASP A 179 29.92 0.20 -6.00
C ASP A 179 29.63 -1.11 -6.74
N THR A 180 29.47 -2.18 -5.97
CA THR A 180 28.98 -3.49 -6.40
C THR A 180 27.70 -3.82 -5.63
N ILE A 181 26.91 -4.78 -6.13
CA ILE A 181 25.74 -5.28 -5.40
C ILE A 181 26.15 -5.80 -4.01
N GLU A 182 27.27 -6.51 -3.92
CA GLU A 182 27.82 -7.02 -2.67
C GLU A 182 28.13 -5.87 -1.68
N SER A 183 28.71 -4.77 -2.18
CA SER A 183 29.00 -3.61 -1.35
C SER A 183 27.74 -2.94 -0.79
N LEU A 184 26.63 -2.98 -1.55
CA LEU A 184 25.33 -2.45 -1.12
C LEU A 184 24.68 -3.34 -0.05
N VAL A 185 24.82 -4.66 -0.18
CA VAL A 185 24.39 -5.64 0.85
C VAL A 185 25.17 -5.41 2.14
N GLN A 186 26.50 -5.32 2.06
CA GLN A 186 27.34 -5.07 3.23
C GLN A 186 26.98 -3.75 3.94
N ARG A 187 26.72 -2.68 3.18
CA ARG A 187 26.27 -1.39 3.74
C ARG A 187 24.90 -1.50 4.40
N ASN A 188 23.96 -2.26 3.83
CA ASN A 188 22.68 -2.51 4.48
C ASN A 188 22.90 -3.18 5.85
N HIS A 189 23.72 -4.24 5.92
CA HIS A 189 24.05 -4.89 7.20
C HIS A 189 24.72 -3.93 8.19
N ASP A 190 25.63 -3.08 7.74
CA ASP A 190 26.31 -2.11 8.61
C ASP A 190 25.36 -1.03 9.14
N LEU A 191 24.43 -0.55 8.32
CA LEU A 191 23.39 0.39 8.75
C LEU A 191 22.40 -0.27 9.72
N ARG A 192 22.03 -1.53 9.49
CA ARG A 192 21.18 -2.34 10.37
C ARG A 192 21.79 -2.53 11.77
N LYS A 193 23.12 -2.69 11.87
CA LYS A 193 23.83 -2.74 13.17
C LYS A 193 23.65 -1.47 14.01
N THR A 194 23.29 -0.33 13.42
CA THR A 194 23.02 0.89 14.18
C THR A 194 21.73 0.84 14.99
N GLY A 195 20.77 -0.03 14.61
CA GLY A 195 19.51 -0.24 15.32
C GLY A 195 18.66 1.03 15.48
N SER A 196 18.66 1.94 14.51
CA SER A 196 18.00 3.25 14.64
C SER A 196 17.18 3.67 13.42
N GLY A 197 16.00 4.24 13.66
CA GLY A 197 15.07 4.66 12.60
C GLY A 197 14.64 3.46 11.75
N MET A 198 14.52 3.65 10.42
CA MET A 198 14.15 2.54 9.52
C MET A 198 15.10 1.33 9.55
N PHE A 199 16.33 1.52 10.04
CA PHE A 199 17.30 0.43 10.16
C PHE A 199 17.14 -0.39 11.43
N SER A 200 16.16 -0.13 12.30
CA SER A 200 15.89 -0.97 13.49
C SER A 200 15.21 -2.29 13.14
N GLU A 201 14.47 -2.35 12.03
CA GLU A 201 13.70 -3.53 11.60
C GLU A 201 14.37 -4.29 10.46
N ALA A 202 14.15 -5.60 10.45
CA ALA A 202 14.69 -6.48 9.41
C ALA A 202 14.16 -6.12 8.03
N ASN A 203 15.01 -6.32 7.03
CA ASN A 203 14.63 -6.22 5.64
C ASN A 203 15.18 -7.39 4.85
N ILE A 204 14.68 -7.58 3.63
CA ILE A 204 15.06 -8.71 2.77
C ILE A 204 16.56 -8.75 2.45
N GLY A 205 17.24 -7.59 2.50
CA GLY A 205 18.69 -7.51 2.33
C GLY A 205 19.51 -8.09 3.49
N ASP A 206 18.88 -8.47 4.61
CA ASP A 206 19.51 -9.24 5.69
C ASP A 206 19.77 -10.70 5.26
N ARG A 207 19.20 -11.16 4.14
CA ARG A 207 19.38 -12.50 3.60
C ARG A 207 20.52 -12.55 2.57
N ASP A 208 21.31 -13.61 2.58
CA ASP A 208 22.35 -13.83 1.55
C ASP A 208 21.76 -14.27 0.19
N ASP A 209 20.52 -14.77 0.18
CA ASP A 209 19.84 -15.37 -0.96
C ASP A 209 18.69 -14.51 -1.53
N TRP A 210 18.62 -13.22 -1.15
CA TRP A 210 17.51 -12.31 -1.48
C TRP A 210 17.19 -12.21 -2.98
N TYR A 211 18.18 -12.42 -3.84
CA TYR A 211 18.08 -12.32 -5.30
C TYR A 211 17.61 -13.61 -5.97
N THR A 212 17.51 -14.73 -5.23
CA THR A 212 17.21 -16.04 -5.82
C THR A 212 15.80 -16.12 -6.40
N ASP A 213 15.58 -17.06 -7.31
CA ASP A 213 14.27 -17.36 -7.91
C ASP A 213 13.23 -17.75 -6.87
N ALA A 214 13.67 -18.47 -5.83
CA ALA A 214 12.80 -18.89 -4.72
C ALA A 214 12.28 -17.68 -3.96
N VAL A 215 13.15 -16.77 -3.55
CA VAL A 215 12.76 -15.55 -2.80
C VAL A 215 11.96 -14.58 -3.65
N PHE A 216 12.30 -14.43 -4.94
CA PHE A 216 11.50 -13.64 -5.89
C PHE A 216 10.08 -14.19 -6.08
N SER A 217 9.94 -15.50 -6.23
CA SER A 217 8.64 -16.14 -6.44
C SER A 217 7.81 -16.16 -5.16
N GLN A 218 8.45 -16.39 -4.01
CA GLN A 218 7.78 -16.41 -2.71
C GLN A 218 7.11 -15.06 -2.41
N GLN A 219 7.67 -13.93 -2.85
CA GLN A 219 7.05 -12.61 -2.75
C GLN A 219 5.68 -12.53 -3.45
N GLN A 220 5.44 -13.30 -4.51
CA GLN A 220 4.14 -13.31 -5.19
C GLN A 220 3.05 -14.02 -4.36
N LEU A 221 3.44 -14.78 -3.34
CA LEU A 221 2.55 -15.55 -2.47
C LEU A 221 2.38 -14.94 -1.08
N ILE A 222 3.43 -14.29 -0.54
CA ILE A 222 3.47 -13.77 0.83
C ILE A 222 4.16 -12.40 0.95
N GLY A 223 4.46 -11.76 -0.17
CA GLY A 223 5.06 -10.42 -0.20
C GLY A 223 4.07 -9.32 0.13
N THR A 224 4.38 -8.08 -0.26
CA THR A 224 3.45 -6.95 -0.09
C THR A 224 2.26 -7.01 -1.04
N ASN A 225 2.34 -7.77 -2.13
CA ASN A 225 1.26 -7.95 -3.10
C ASN A 225 0.96 -9.44 -3.34
N PRO A 226 0.36 -10.14 -2.36
CA PRO A 226 0.00 -11.56 -2.51
C PRO A 226 -1.37 -11.77 -3.20
N VAL A 227 -2.01 -10.69 -3.67
CA VAL A 227 -3.43 -10.68 -4.06
C VAL A 227 -3.66 -10.64 -5.57
N THR A 228 -2.59 -10.56 -6.37
CA THR A 228 -2.71 -10.32 -7.82
C THR A 228 -2.15 -11.43 -8.71
N LEU A 229 -1.40 -12.38 -8.14
CA LEU A 229 -0.99 -13.58 -8.87
C LEU A 229 -2.25 -14.39 -9.23
N GLU A 230 -2.38 -14.78 -10.50
CA GLU A 230 -3.54 -15.52 -11.00
C GLU A 230 -3.15 -16.64 -11.96
N SER A 231 -4.03 -17.62 -12.15
CA SER A 231 -3.78 -18.74 -13.05
C SER A 231 -3.56 -18.25 -14.48
N ALA A 232 -2.49 -18.76 -15.10
CA ALA A 232 -2.16 -18.40 -16.47
C ALA A 232 -3.23 -18.94 -17.43
N SER A 233 -3.90 -18.02 -18.12
CA SER A 233 -4.89 -18.36 -19.15
C SER A 233 -4.27 -19.14 -20.31
N LYS A 234 -5.10 -19.80 -21.12
CA LYS A 234 -4.66 -20.47 -22.34
C LYS A 234 -3.91 -19.53 -23.28
N ASP A 235 -4.35 -18.28 -23.41
CA ASP A 235 -3.71 -17.29 -24.28
C ASP A 235 -2.29 -16.95 -23.81
N TRP A 236 -2.09 -16.83 -22.48
CA TRP A 236 -0.76 -16.65 -21.92
C TRP A 236 0.12 -17.87 -22.20
N MET A 237 -0.39 -19.07 -21.96
CA MET A 237 0.34 -20.32 -22.18
C MET A 237 0.74 -20.50 -23.65
N ASP A 238 -0.19 -20.28 -24.58
CA ASP A 238 0.05 -20.38 -26.03
C ASP A 238 1.05 -19.30 -26.48
N GLY A 239 0.92 -18.08 -25.97
CA GLY A 239 1.81 -16.96 -26.27
C GLY A 239 3.26 -17.21 -25.83
N PHE A 240 3.47 -17.64 -24.58
CA PHE A 240 4.82 -17.99 -24.10
C PHE A 240 5.38 -19.21 -24.84
N THR A 241 4.56 -20.22 -25.15
CA THR A 241 4.97 -21.39 -25.93
C THR A 241 5.44 -21.01 -27.34
N ALA A 242 4.73 -20.10 -28.02
CA ALA A 242 5.11 -19.59 -29.32
C ALA A 242 6.45 -18.83 -29.28
N VAL A 243 6.67 -18.01 -28.25
CA VAL A 243 7.95 -17.31 -28.06
C VAL A 243 9.08 -18.28 -27.73
N ALA A 244 8.86 -19.27 -26.86
CA ALA A 244 9.85 -20.32 -26.56
C ALA A 244 10.28 -21.06 -27.83
N SER A 245 9.32 -21.41 -28.70
CA SER A 245 9.56 -22.07 -29.98
C SER A 245 10.39 -21.18 -30.92
N LYS A 246 10.06 -19.89 -31.02
CA LYS A 246 10.81 -18.91 -31.83
C LYS A 246 12.24 -18.70 -31.32
N GLN A 247 12.47 -18.83 -30.02
CA GLN A 247 13.79 -18.76 -29.40
C GLN A 247 14.56 -20.10 -29.44
N ALA A 248 13.99 -21.14 -30.07
CA ALA A 248 14.54 -22.50 -30.10
C ALA A 248 14.79 -23.10 -28.70
N ASN A 249 13.98 -22.72 -27.70
CA ASN A 249 14.05 -23.27 -26.35
C ASN A 249 13.09 -24.47 -26.21
N GLN A 250 13.55 -25.65 -26.62
CA GLN A 250 12.72 -26.86 -26.65
C GLN A 250 12.29 -27.31 -25.24
N LEU A 251 13.16 -27.16 -24.22
CA LEU A 251 12.81 -27.53 -22.85
C LEU A 251 11.65 -26.68 -22.32
N ALA A 252 11.67 -25.37 -22.56
CA ALA A 252 10.55 -24.50 -22.20
C ALA A 252 9.27 -24.89 -22.92
N VAL A 253 9.34 -25.19 -24.23
CA VAL A 253 8.18 -25.70 -24.99
C VAL A 253 7.65 -26.99 -24.37
N ASP A 254 8.51 -27.93 -24.01
CA ASP A 254 8.12 -29.21 -23.43
C ASP A 254 7.47 -29.02 -22.05
N ILE A 255 8.00 -28.14 -21.19
CA ILE A 255 7.39 -27.83 -19.88
C ILE A 255 6.01 -27.19 -20.07
N LEU A 256 5.90 -26.16 -20.92
CA LEU A 256 4.65 -25.42 -21.13
C LEU A 256 3.56 -26.26 -21.81
N THR A 257 3.95 -27.31 -22.54
CA THR A 257 3.04 -28.24 -23.20
C THR A 257 2.84 -29.56 -22.43
N GLY A 258 3.39 -29.68 -21.22
CA GLY A 258 3.28 -30.88 -20.39
C GLY A 258 4.00 -32.12 -20.95
N ARG A 259 4.95 -31.93 -21.87
CA ARG A 259 5.75 -32.98 -22.51
C ARG A 259 7.12 -33.20 -21.85
N ALA A 260 7.55 -32.31 -20.95
CA ALA A 260 8.79 -32.51 -20.21
C ALA A 260 8.68 -33.72 -19.28
N SER A 261 9.76 -34.47 -19.11
CA SER A 261 9.78 -35.74 -18.36
C SER A 261 9.40 -35.61 -16.87
N ASP A 262 9.60 -34.42 -16.31
CA ASP A 262 9.29 -34.04 -14.93
C ASP A 262 7.96 -33.26 -14.81
N SER A 263 7.14 -33.21 -15.87
CA SER A 263 5.82 -32.58 -15.81
C SER A 263 4.90 -33.42 -14.91
N ASP A 264 4.25 -32.76 -13.94
CA ASP A 264 3.14 -33.36 -13.20
C ASP A 264 1.84 -32.77 -13.75
N PRO A 265 0.84 -33.59 -14.12
CA PRO A 265 -0.44 -33.07 -14.63
C PRO A 265 -1.19 -32.20 -13.61
N ASN A 266 -0.82 -32.24 -12.33
CA ASN A 266 -1.42 -31.40 -11.28
C ASN A 266 -0.64 -30.11 -11.01
N ASP A 267 0.46 -29.87 -11.74
CA ASP A 267 1.14 -28.58 -11.71
C ASP A 267 0.21 -27.49 -12.22
N SER A 268 0.41 -26.28 -11.71
CA SER A 268 -0.36 -25.11 -12.13
C SER A 268 0.56 -24.03 -12.64
N PHE A 269 0.13 -23.31 -13.67
CA PHE A 269 0.84 -22.16 -14.18
C PHE A 269 0.13 -20.89 -13.72
N TYR A 270 0.91 -19.90 -13.30
CA TYR A 270 0.41 -18.61 -12.84
C TYR A 270 1.10 -17.49 -13.62
N VAL A 271 0.41 -16.37 -13.75
CA VAL A 271 0.92 -15.15 -14.35
C VAL A 271 0.79 -14.00 -13.35
N GLN A 272 1.83 -13.19 -13.30
CA GLN A 272 1.78 -11.86 -12.71
C GLN A 272 1.74 -10.87 -13.87
N ASP A 273 0.58 -10.27 -14.11
CA ASP A 273 0.29 -9.48 -15.30
C ASP A 273 0.18 -7.97 -15.01
N TYR A 274 1.12 -7.20 -15.56
CA TYR A 274 1.09 -5.73 -15.55
C TYR A 274 0.94 -5.13 -16.96
N SER A 275 0.61 -5.93 -17.97
CA SER A 275 0.46 -5.51 -19.38
C SER A 275 -0.56 -4.37 -19.56
N TRP A 276 -1.61 -4.39 -18.73
CA TRP A 276 -2.71 -3.42 -18.74
C TRP A 276 -2.31 -2.02 -18.27
N PHE A 277 -1.11 -1.81 -17.71
CA PHE A 277 -0.61 -0.48 -17.36
C PHE A 277 -0.65 0.47 -18.56
N ARG A 278 -0.37 -0.02 -19.77
CA ARG A 278 -0.45 0.77 -21.00
C ARG A 278 -1.87 1.22 -21.30
N GLN A 279 -2.85 0.32 -21.17
CA GLN A 279 -4.27 0.66 -21.35
C GLN A 279 -4.72 1.68 -20.30
N ALA A 280 -4.42 1.43 -19.03
CA ALA A 280 -4.80 2.30 -17.92
C ALA A 280 -4.22 3.71 -18.04
N THR A 281 -3.02 3.82 -18.62
CA THR A 281 -2.34 5.08 -18.85
C THR A 281 -2.59 5.65 -20.25
N GLY A 282 -3.36 5.00 -21.11
CA GLY A 282 -3.61 5.44 -22.49
C GLY A 282 -2.34 5.55 -23.34
N LEU A 283 -1.38 4.65 -23.13
CA LEU A 283 -0.13 4.54 -23.87
C LEU A 283 -0.22 3.43 -24.92
N GLY A 284 0.29 3.69 -26.12
CA GLY A 284 0.42 2.71 -27.18
C GLY A 284 1.65 1.79 -26.99
N PRO A 285 1.80 0.74 -27.82
CA PRO A 285 2.91 -0.21 -27.73
C PRO A 285 4.32 0.41 -27.89
N SER A 286 4.44 1.51 -28.64
CA SER A 286 5.72 2.18 -28.88
C SER A 286 6.09 3.22 -27.82
N ASP A 287 5.14 3.62 -26.97
CA ASP A 287 5.35 4.70 -26.01
C ASP A 287 6.23 4.24 -24.84
N LEU A 288 7.06 5.15 -24.34
CA LEU A 288 7.85 4.90 -23.14
C LEU A 288 7.02 5.25 -21.90
N ILE A 289 7.09 4.39 -20.88
CA ILE A 289 6.60 4.71 -19.54
C ILE A 289 7.78 5.33 -18.78
N GLN A 290 7.80 6.65 -18.65
CA GLN A 290 8.90 7.37 -18.02
C GLN A 290 8.44 8.69 -17.42
N SER A 291 9.21 9.23 -16.47
CA SER A 291 9.02 10.58 -15.92
C SER A 291 9.26 11.68 -16.97
N ASP A 292 8.80 12.88 -16.66
CA ASP A 292 8.80 14.04 -17.57
C ASP A 292 10.20 14.48 -17.98
N ASP A 293 11.14 14.38 -17.05
CA ASP A 293 12.57 14.63 -17.25
C ASP A 293 13.29 13.47 -17.95
N GLY A 294 12.58 12.36 -18.21
CA GLY A 294 13.12 11.15 -18.83
C GLY A 294 14.10 10.38 -17.95
N LEU A 295 14.25 10.75 -16.65
CA LEU A 295 15.22 10.14 -15.75
C LEU A 295 14.77 8.76 -15.23
N ARG A 296 13.51 8.66 -14.81
CA ARG A 296 12.92 7.44 -14.27
C ARG A 296 12.15 6.72 -15.36
N LYS A 297 12.36 5.41 -15.49
CA LYS A 297 11.71 4.51 -16.43
C LYS A 297 10.86 3.51 -15.67
N SER A 298 9.72 3.17 -16.24
CA SER A 298 8.88 2.06 -15.82
C SER A 298 8.55 1.22 -17.06
N SER A 299 7.75 0.18 -16.90
CA SER A 299 7.37 -0.77 -17.95
C SER A 299 6.06 -1.46 -17.59
N ALA A 300 5.54 -2.26 -18.52
CA ALA A 300 4.38 -3.12 -18.28
C ALA A 300 4.81 -4.61 -18.31
N PRO A 301 5.53 -5.11 -17.28
CA PRO A 301 6.11 -6.45 -17.35
C PRO A 301 5.06 -7.56 -17.14
N VAL A 302 5.37 -8.76 -17.60
CA VAL A 302 4.56 -9.97 -17.37
C VAL A 302 5.48 -11.12 -17.00
N ALA A 303 5.23 -11.77 -15.87
CA ALA A 303 6.04 -12.91 -15.40
C ALA A 303 5.20 -14.19 -15.34
N LEU A 304 5.73 -15.26 -15.90
CA LEU A 304 5.11 -16.59 -15.89
C LEU A 304 5.79 -17.49 -14.87
N PHE A 305 5.00 -18.20 -14.08
CA PHE A 305 5.43 -19.10 -13.02
C PHE A 305 4.82 -20.49 -13.17
N ARG A 306 5.49 -21.51 -12.64
CA ARG A 306 4.98 -22.87 -12.43
C ARG A 306 4.96 -23.16 -10.93
N LEU A 307 3.80 -23.51 -10.40
CA LEU A 307 3.61 -24.05 -9.05
C LEU A 307 3.65 -25.57 -9.13
N THR A 308 4.67 -26.18 -8.52
CA THR A 308 4.82 -27.63 -8.51
C THR A 308 3.80 -28.28 -7.56
N ALA A 309 3.05 -29.27 -8.04
CA ALA A 309 2.12 -30.04 -7.23
C ALA A 309 2.83 -30.75 -6.07
N LYS A 310 4.02 -31.28 -6.36
CA LYS A 310 4.92 -31.85 -5.36
C LYS A 310 5.83 -30.76 -4.80
N GLY A 311 5.79 -30.60 -3.48
CA GLY A 311 6.64 -29.63 -2.78
C GLY A 311 6.17 -28.17 -2.87
N GLY A 312 5.06 -27.87 -3.55
CA GLY A 312 4.42 -26.55 -3.47
C GLY A 312 5.33 -25.36 -3.76
N LYS A 313 6.25 -25.51 -4.72
CA LYS A 313 7.23 -24.48 -5.07
C LYS A 313 6.76 -23.68 -6.27
N LEU A 314 6.61 -22.37 -6.09
CA LEU A 314 6.40 -21.44 -7.20
C LEU A 314 7.77 -21.10 -7.82
N HIS A 315 7.94 -21.37 -9.11
CA HIS A 315 9.19 -21.18 -9.84
C HIS A 315 8.98 -20.26 -11.05
N PRO A 316 9.84 -19.25 -11.27
CA PRO A 316 9.67 -18.30 -12.36
C PRO A 316 10.28 -18.87 -13.65
N LEU A 317 9.48 -18.93 -14.72
CA LEU A 317 9.87 -19.55 -16.00
C LEU A 317 10.27 -18.52 -17.05
N ALA A 318 9.54 -17.42 -17.15
CA ALA A 318 9.76 -16.41 -18.19
C ALA A 318 9.31 -15.03 -17.74
N ILE A 319 9.99 -14.00 -18.22
CA ILE A 319 9.66 -12.60 -17.99
C ILE A 319 9.63 -11.85 -19.33
N CYS A 320 8.49 -11.25 -19.63
CA CYS A 320 8.36 -10.18 -20.59
C CYS A 320 8.67 -8.86 -19.87
N ILE A 321 9.76 -8.17 -20.23
CA ILE A 321 10.20 -6.97 -19.50
C ILE A 321 9.35 -5.72 -19.81
N ASP A 322 8.66 -5.69 -20.95
CA ASP A 322 7.72 -4.63 -21.29
C ASP A 322 6.76 -5.15 -22.37
N PHE A 323 5.50 -5.39 -22.00
CA PHE A 323 4.50 -5.91 -22.91
C PHE A 323 4.02 -4.83 -23.88
N LYS A 324 4.25 -5.09 -25.18
CA LYS A 324 3.95 -4.17 -26.29
C LYS A 324 2.86 -4.73 -27.21
N GLY A 325 1.71 -5.05 -26.61
CA GLY A 325 0.51 -5.56 -27.30
C GLY A 325 0.52 -7.06 -27.61
N SER A 326 1.70 -7.70 -27.70
CA SER A 326 1.83 -9.15 -27.77
C SER A 326 3.20 -9.60 -27.24
N LEU A 327 3.32 -10.84 -26.79
CA LEU A 327 4.63 -11.41 -26.43
C LEU A 327 5.58 -11.48 -27.64
N ALA A 328 5.05 -11.64 -28.86
CA ALA A 328 5.86 -11.73 -30.08
C ALA A 328 6.53 -10.41 -30.48
N SER A 329 5.93 -9.27 -30.12
CA SER A 329 6.46 -7.91 -30.31
C SER A 329 7.24 -7.37 -29.11
N SER A 330 7.37 -8.18 -28.06
CA SER A 330 8.00 -7.78 -26.79
C SER A 330 9.32 -8.51 -26.57
N VAL A 331 10.12 -8.04 -25.60
CA VAL A 331 11.34 -8.72 -25.18
C VAL A 331 11.01 -9.69 -24.05
N VAL A 332 11.15 -10.98 -24.32
CA VAL A 332 10.87 -12.07 -23.38
C VAL A 332 12.13 -12.86 -23.12
N LEU A 333 12.51 -12.98 -21.85
CA LEU A 333 13.61 -13.83 -21.39
C LEU A 333 13.04 -15.05 -20.68
N PHE A 334 13.51 -16.24 -21.07
CA PHE A 334 13.27 -17.47 -20.30
C PHE A 334 14.38 -17.63 -19.28
N ASN A 335 14.01 -18.11 -18.10
CA ASN A 335 14.96 -18.48 -17.06
C ASN A 335 15.90 -19.57 -17.59
N ASN A 336 17.19 -19.47 -17.30
CA ASN A 336 18.15 -20.53 -17.59
C ASN A 336 17.85 -21.80 -16.77
N ARG A 337 17.19 -21.61 -15.61
CA ARG A 337 16.73 -22.65 -14.70
C ARG A 337 15.23 -22.81 -14.89
N LEU A 338 14.81 -23.84 -15.62
CA LEU A 338 13.39 -24.07 -15.91
C LEU A 338 12.74 -25.05 -14.92
N ARG A 339 13.55 -25.62 -14.01
CA ARG A 339 13.10 -26.49 -12.92
C ARG A 339 13.64 -26.02 -11.58
N VAL A 340 12.87 -26.29 -10.53
CA VAL A 340 13.28 -26.05 -9.13
C VAL A 340 14.54 -26.83 -8.76
N THR A 341 14.74 -27.98 -9.40
CA THR A 341 15.87 -28.91 -9.19
C THR A 341 17.08 -28.60 -10.05
N ASP A 342 17.00 -27.67 -11.00
CA ASP A 342 18.17 -27.32 -11.82
C ASP A 342 19.26 -26.71 -10.91
N ASP A 343 20.52 -27.09 -11.17
CA ASP A 343 21.69 -26.69 -10.38
C ASP A 343 21.74 -25.16 -10.19
N ARG A 344 22.27 -24.71 -9.03
CA ARG A 344 22.26 -23.30 -8.59
C ARG A 344 23.60 -22.52 -8.68
N PRO A 345 24.60 -22.85 -9.51
CA PRO A 345 25.91 -22.24 -9.36
C PRO A 345 25.99 -20.77 -9.81
N ASP A 346 24.96 -20.22 -10.46
CA ASP A 346 25.06 -18.94 -11.20
C ASP A 346 23.98 -17.88 -10.91
N GLU A 347 22.98 -18.13 -10.04
CA GLU A 347 21.88 -17.15 -9.80
C GLU A 347 22.36 -15.76 -9.36
N SER A 348 23.47 -15.69 -8.60
CA SER A 348 24.07 -14.43 -8.16
C SER A 348 24.69 -13.64 -9.32
N SER A 349 25.14 -14.34 -10.36
CA SER A 349 25.85 -13.82 -11.53
C SER A 349 25.01 -13.81 -12.83
N ASP A 350 23.78 -14.33 -12.81
CA ASP A 350 22.83 -14.26 -13.93
C ASP A 350 22.20 -12.86 -14.02
N TRP A 351 23.03 -11.89 -14.40
CA TRP A 351 22.65 -10.48 -14.47
C TRP A 351 21.48 -10.19 -15.43
N PRO A 352 21.37 -10.83 -16.62
CA PRO A 352 20.19 -10.69 -17.47
C PRO A 352 18.90 -11.08 -16.74
N TRP A 353 18.91 -12.21 -16.03
CA TRP A 353 17.75 -12.68 -15.30
C TRP A 353 17.46 -11.84 -14.05
N ARG A 354 18.48 -11.45 -13.30
CA ARG A 354 18.34 -10.52 -12.17
C ARG A 354 17.76 -9.18 -12.60
N TYR A 355 18.20 -8.63 -13.73
CA TYR A 355 17.60 -7.42 -14.31
C TYR A 355 16.13 -7.64 -14.66
N ALA A 356 15.78 -8.73 -15.34
CA ALA A 356 14.40 -9.04 -15.66
C ALA A 356 13.51 -9.15 -14.41
N LYS A 357 13.99 -9.79 -13.34
CA LYS A 357 13.32 -9.81 -12.03
C LYS A 357 13.16 -8.40 -11.45
N THR A 358 14.20 -7.57 -11.49
CA THR A 358 14.12 -6.16 -11.05
C THR A 358 13.08 -5.36 -11.84
N VAL A 359 12.91 -5.63 -13.14
CA VAL A 359 11.84 -5.00 -13.94
C VAL A 359 10.46 -5.41 -13.43
N VAL A 360 10.23 -6.70 -13.16
CA VAL A 360 8.97 -7.20 -12.57
C VAL A 360 8.73 -6.58 -11.20
N GLN A 361 9.75 -6.51 -10.36
CA GLN A 361 9.69 -5.90 -9.02
C GLN A 361 9.32 -4.41 -9.09
N CYS A 362 9.79 -3.68 -10.12
CA CYS A 362 9.38 -2.31 -10.38
C CYS A 362 7.91 -2.22 -10.77
N GLY A 363 7.43 -3.08 -11.67
CA GLY A 363 6.00 -3.15 -12.01
C GLY A 363 5.12 -3.56 -10.83
N ASP A 364 5.62 -4.46 -9.98
CA ASP A 364 4.96 -4.89 -8.75
C ASP A 364 4.90 -3.77 -7.72
N TRP A 365 5.92 -2.90 -7.61
CA TRP A 365 5.82 -1.68 -6.80
C TRP A 365 4.66 -0.78 -7.27
N HIS A 366 4.47 -0.61 -8.58
CA HIS A 366 3.34 0.16 -9.12
C HIS A 366 1.99 -0.49 -8.81
N ARG A 367 1.85 -1.80 -9.06
CA ARG A 367 0.61 -2.52 -8.78
C ARG A 367 0.29 -2.53 -7.29
N HIS A 368 1.30 -2.76 -6.46
CA HIS A 368 1.17 -2.80 -5.02
C HIS A 368 0.79 -1.43 -4.46
N GLU A 369 1.66 -0.42 -4.58
CA GLU A 369 1.47 0.85 -3.89
C GLU A 369 0.29 1.65 -4.44
N ILE A 370 0.13 1.70 -5.76
CA ILE A 370 -0.91 2.51 -6.41
C ILE A 370 -2.22 1.74 -6.47
N GLY A 371 -2.14 0.45 -6.80
CA GLY A 371 -3.30 -0.40 -6.98
C GLY A 371 -3.82 -0.95 -5.69
N VAL A 372 -3.15 -1.98 -5.18
CA VAL A 372 -3.65 -2.80 -4.07
C VAL A 372 -3.74 -2.00 -2.77
N HIS A 373 -2.68 -1.28 -2.42
CA HIS A 373 -2.60 -0.48 -1.21
C HIS A 373 -3.45 0.79 -1.34
N LEU A 374 -3.03 1.77 -2.13
CA LEU A 374 -3.73 3.06 -2.18
C LEU A 374 -5.16 2.96 -2.72
N THR A 375 -5.40 2.23 -3.81
CA THR A 375 -6.72 2.26 -4.46
C THR A 375 -7.67 1.22 -3.86
N GLU A 376 -7.28 -0.05 -3.85
CA GLU A 376 -8.16 -1.18 -3.47
C GLU A 376 -8.38 -1.28 -1.95
N SER A 377 -7.49 -0.73 -1.10
CA SER A 377 -7.77 -0.55 0.32
C SER A 377 -8.29 0.86 0.64
N HIS A 378 -7.45 1.91 0.55
CA HIS A 378 -7.84 3.23 1.07
C HIS A 378 -9.03 3.86 0.34
N PHE A 379 -9.02 3.91 -1.00
CA PHE A 379 -10.06 4.64 -1.74
C PHE A 379 -11.37 3.86 -1.86
N ILE A 380 -11.33 2.53 -1.99
CA ILE A 380 -12.55 1.70 -1.91
C ILE A 380 -13.18 1.80 -0.51
N GLU A 381 -12.37 1.74 0.55
CA GLU A 381 -12.88 1.87 1.92
C GLU A 381 -13.43 3.28 2.17
N GLU A 382 -12.75 4.35 1.74
CA GLU A 382 -13.28 5.71 1.90
C GLU A 382 -14.63 5.92 1.21
N ALA A 383 -14.81 5.37 0.00
CA ALA A 383 -16.11 5.41 -0.65
C ALA A 383 -17.18 4.69 0.18
N THR A 384 -16.83 3.53 0.74
CA THR A 384 -17.71 2.78 1.66
C THR A 384 -18.07 3.61 2.90
N ILE A 385 -17.09 4.27 3.53
CA ILE A 385 -17.28 5.12 4.71
C ILE A 385 -18.23 6.27 4.41
N VAL A 386 -17.98 7.00 3.32
CA VAL A 386 -18.80 8.15 2.93
C VAL A 386 -20.23 7.71 2.61
N ALA A 387 -20.40 6.66 1.81
CA ALA A 387 -21.72 6.12 1.47
C ALA A 387 -22.48 5.65 2.71
N ALA A 388 -21.82 4.94 3.63
CA ALA A 388 -22.45 4.41 4.83
C ALA A 388 -22.88 5.52 5.80
N ASN A 389 -22.03 6.52 6.04
CA ASN A 389 -22.39 7.69 6.87
C ASN A 389 -23.57 8.49 6.28
N ARG A 390 -23.74 8.49 4.95
CA ARG A 390 -24.87 9.16 4.27
C ARG A 390 -26.16 8.34 4.26
N SER A 391 -26.08 7.04 4.53
CA SER A 391 -27.18 6.09 4.31
C SER A 391 -27.74 5.48 5.59
N PHE A 392 -26.91 5.33 6.63
CA PHE A 392 -27.30 4.71 7.89
C PHE A 392 -27.34 5.71 9.05
N HIS A 393 -28.31 5.53 9.94
CA HIS A 393 -28.25 6.15 11.27
C HIS A 393 -27.14 5.50 12.10
N GLU A 394 -26.52 6.25 13.02
CA GLU A 394 -25.45 5.70 13.88
C GLU A 394 -25.90 4.51 14.75
N THR A 395 -27.20 4.41 15.03
CA THR A 395 -27.81 3.31 15.78
C THR A 395 -28.18 2.10 14.92
N HIS A 396 -28.03 2.19 13.60
CA HIS A 396 -28.33 1.10 12.69
C HIS A 396 -27.27 -0.01 12.82
N ILE A 397 -27.69 -1.28 12.86
CA ILE A 397 -26.77 -2.39 13.14
C ILE A 397 -25.60 -2.47 12.14
N VAL A 398 -25.86 -2.24 10.86
CA VAL A 398 -24.82 -2.20 9.81
C VAL A 398 -23.80 -1.09 10.08
N HIS A 399 -24.24 0.10 10.51
CA HIS A 399 -23.32 1.18 10.87
C HIS A 399 -22.49 0.82 12.09
N GLN A 400 -23.10 0.24 13.13
CA GLN A 400 -22.40 -0.19 14.34
C GLN A 400 -21.36 -1.28 14.08
N LEU A 401 -21.62 -2.17 13.12
CA LEU A 401 -20.66 -3.18 12.68
C LEU A 401 -19.48 -2.57 11.93
N LEU A 402 -19.70 -1.55 11.10
CA LEU A 402 -18.67 -0.99 10.23
C LEU A 402 -17.85 0.15 10.88
N SER A 403 -18.48 1.04 11.64
CA SER A 403 -17.84 2.26 12.14
C SER A 403 -16.58 2.06 12.99
N PRO A 404 -16.41 0.96 13.77
CA PRO A 404 -15.14 0.69 14.45
C PRO A 404 -13.95 0.54 13.49
N HIS A 405 -14.21 0.12 12.25
CA HIS A 405 -13.22 -0.16 11.22
C HIS A 405 -12.88 1.06 10.36
N TRP A 406 -13.47 2.23 10.65
CA TRP A 406 -13.21 3.48 9.92
C TRP A 406 -12.30 4.45 10.65
N PHE A 407 -11.89 4.08 11.87
CA PHE A 407 -11.14 4.96 12.77
C PHE A 407 -9.86 5.48 12.10
N LYS A 408 -9.77 6.82 11.97
CA LYS A 408 -8.69 7.61 11.36
C LYS A 408 -8.60 7.56 9.83
N THR A 409 -9.33 6.67 9.17
CA THR A 409 -9.14 6.41 7.73
C THR A 409 -9.38 7.65 6.89
N LEU A 410 -10.40 8.46 7.21
CA LEU A 410 -10.74 9.64 6.40
C LEU A 410 -9.68 10.75 6.51
N SER A 411 -9.23 11.05 7.74
CA SER A 411 -8.21 12.08 7.96
C SER A 411 -6.85 11.67 7.38
N LEU A 412 -6.47 10.40 7.48
CA LEU A 412 -5.28 9.85 6.85
C LEU A 412 -5.32 9.98 5.32
N ASN A 413 -6.42 9.55 4.70
CA ASN A 413 -6.58 9.62 3.24
C ASN A 413 -6.53 11.07 2.75
N ALA A 414 -7.14 12.01 3.46
CA ALA A 414 -7.08 13.42 3.15
C ALA A 414 -5.63 13.97 3.23
N ALA A 415 -4.87 13.59 4.25
CA ALA A 415 -3.45 13.95 4.38
C ALA A 415 -2.60 13.34 3.26
N ALA A 416 -2.87 12.08 2.91
CA ALA A 416 -2.16 11.37 1.83
C ALA A 416 -2.40 12.04 0.47
N ARG A 417 -3.65 12.39 0.15
CA ARG A 417 -4.00 13.10 -1.09
C ARG A 417 -3.36 14.48 -1.19
N SER A 418 -3.29 15.20 -0.07
CA SER A 418 -2.74 16.56 -0.03
C SER A 418 -1.22 16.61 -0.07
N ALA A 419 -0.54 15.65 0.56
CA ALA A 419 0.90 15.72 0.78
C ALA A 419 1.66 14.51 0.23
N LEU A 420 1.36 13.31 0.74
CA LEU A 420 2.17 12.11 0.51
C LEU A 420 2.23 11.72 -0.97
N VAL A 421 1.07 11.57 -1.59
CA VAL A 421 0.97 11.10 -2.98
C VAL A 421 1.62 12.09 -3.97
N PRO A 422 1.20 13.37 -4.05
CA PRO A 422 1.72 14.30 -5.06
C PRO A 422 3.18 14.69 -4.83
N ASN A 423 3.64 14.75 -3.57
CA ASN A 423 4.96 15.30 -3.23
C ASN A 423 6.02 14.24 -2.95
N VAL A 424 5.63 12.98 -2.73
CA VAL A 424 6.56 11.91 -2.35
C VAL A 424 6.43 10.67 -3.23
N ILE A 425 5.23 10.11 -3.39
CA ILE A 425 5.02 8.86 -4.15
C ILE A 425 5.16 9.10 -5.66
N VAL A 426 4.43 10.08 -6.20
CA VAL A 426 4.43 10.35 -7.64
C VAL A 426 5.83 10.70 -8.18
N PRO A 427 6.65 11.53 -7.49
CA PRO A 427 8.00 11.85 -7.95
C PRO A 427 8.92 10.64 -8.16
N ILE A 428 8.74 9.54 -7.41
CA ILE A 428 9.60 8.35 -7.53
C ILE A 428 9.03 7.25 -8.45
N ALA A 429 7.75 7.34 -8.82
CA ALA A 429 7.05 6.29 -9.56
C ALA A 429 7.51 6.14 -11.02
N GLY A 430 8.16 7.14 -11.62
CA GLY A 430 8.59 7.06 -13.02
C GLY A 430 7.46 7.03 -14.06
N MET A 431 6.29 7.60 -13.74
CA MET A 431 5.16 7.76 -14.66
C MET A 431 4.92 9.25 -15.01
N GLY A 432 5.22 9.68 -16.25
CA GLY A 432 5.03 11.08 -16.73
C GLY A 432 3.58 11.44 -17.03
N LYS A 433 3.13 12.42 -17.84
CA LYS A 433 3.60 13.78 -18.20
C LYS A 433 2.85 14.80 -17.31
N ASN A 434 3.48 15.37 -16.29
CA ASN A 434 2.89 16.13 -15.18
C ASN A 434 2.02 15.28 -14.24
N GLN A 435 2.52 14.13 -13.76
CA GLN A 435 1.88 13.29 -12.72
C GLN A 435 0.59 12.54 -13.12
N ARG A 436 -0.06 12.91 -14.24
CA ARG A 436 -1.39 12.39 -14.62
C ARG A 436 -1.48 10.89 -14.87
N LYS A 437 -0.39 10.23 -15.28
CA LYS A 437 -0.45 8.79 -15.58
C LYS A 437 -0.52 7.93 -14.31
N PHE A 438 0.08 8.37 -13.21
CA PHE A 438 -0.10 7.78 -11.89
C PHE A 438 -1.59 7.77 -11.51
N TYR A 439 -2.24 8.92 -11.60
CA TYR A 439 -3.66 9.05 -11.27
C TYR A 439 -4.56 8.32 -12.27
N ALA A 440 -4.20 8.28 -13.55
CA ALA A 440 -4.91 7.47 -14.55
C ALA A 440 -4.89 5.98 -14.19
N LEU A 441 -3.76 5.47 -13.71
CA LEU A 441 -3.64 4.10 -13.22
C LEU A 441 -4.57 3.84 -12.02
N SER A 442 -4.52 4.70 -10.99
CA SER A 442 -5.40 4.58 -9.82
C SER A 442 -6.89 4.63 -10.20
N ARG A 443 -7.30 5.60 -11.03
CA ARG A 443 -8.70 5.68 -11.52
C ARG A 443 -9.11 4.46 -12.33
N TYR A 444 -8.22 3.95 -13.18
CA TYR A 444 -8.50 2.74 -13.95
C TYR A 444 -8.76 1.55 -13.02
N ILE A 445 -7.93 1.38 -11.98
CA ILE A 445 -8.09 0.31 -11.00
C ILE A 445 -9.41 0.46 -10.25
N TYR A 446 -9.68 1.66 -9.71
CA TYR A 446 -10.93 1.94 -8.99
C TYR A 446 -12.16 1.61 -9.85
N LYS A 447 -12.15 2.05 -11.10
CA LYS A 447 -13.26 1.84 -12.04
C LYS A 447 -13.49 0.39 -12.45
N ASN A 448 -12.44 -0.42 -12.42
CA ASN A 448 -12.50 -1.84 -12.76
C ASN A 448 -12.49 -2.73 -11.50
N PHE A 449 -12.54 -2.16 -10.31
CA PHE A 449 -12.67 -2.91 -9.07
C PHE A 449 -14.04 -3.60 -9.06
N ASP A 450 -14.04 -4.93 -9.00
CA ASP A 450 -15.26 -5.72 -8.90
C ASP A 450 -15.48 -6.13 -7.45
N PHE A 451 -16.32 -5.37 -6.74
CA PHE A 451 -16.50 -5.52 -5.30
C PHE A 451 -16.83 -6.95 -4.87
N THR A 452 -17.71 -7.63 -5.61
CA THR A 452 -18.14 -9.01 -5.29
C THR A 452 -17.11 -10.06 -5.69
N ASN A 453 -16.37 -9.86 -6.78
CA ASN A 453 -15.29 -10.76 -7.17
C ASN A 453 -14.03 -10.60 -6.30
N HIS A 454 -13.96 -9.56 -5.46
CA HIS A 454 -12.93 -9.40 -4.43
C HIS A 454 -13.32 -9.99 -3.07
N TYR A 455 -14.49 -10.62 -2.94
CA TYR A 455 -14.79 -11.43 -1.76
C TYR A 455 -13.80 -12.59 -1.70
N ILE A 456 -13.15 -12.82 -0.56
CA ILE A 456 -11.99 -13.72 -0.47
C ILE A 456 -12.22 -15.12 -1.06
N PRO A 457 -13.32 -15.83 -0.78
CA PRO A 457 -13.59 -17.13 -1.39
C PRO A 457 -13.69 -17.06 -2.93
N THR A 458 -14.35 -16.02 -3.44
CA THR A 458 -14.55 -15.78 -4.88
C THR A 458 -13.23 -15.41 -5.55
N ASP A 459 -12.46 -14.49 -4.94
CA ASP A 459 -11.18 -14.02 -5.47
C ASP A 459 -10.16 -15.15 -5.57
N LEU A 460 -9.98 -15.92 -4.49
CA LEU A 460 -9.05 -17.05 -4.46
C LEU A 460 -9.40 -18.08 -5.53
N ALA A 461 -10.67 -18.48 -5.62
CA ALA A 461 -11.11 -19.44 -6.64
C ALA A 461 -10.90 -18.91 -8.06
N ARG A 462 -11.27 -17.65 -8.32
CA ARG A 462 -11.12 -16.98 -9.62
C ARG A 462 -9.66 -16.88 -10.05
N ARG A 463 -8.75 -16.58 -9.12
CA ARG A 463 -7.30 -16.52 -9.38
C ARG A 463 -6.65 -17.90 -9.47
N GLY A 464 -7.41 -18.98 -9.28
CA GLY A 464 -6.92 -20.36 -9.41
C GLY A 464 -6.28 -20.91 -8.15
N PHE A 465 -6.79 -20.54 -6.98
CA PHE A 465 -6.47 -21.15 -5.68
C PHE A 465 -7.70 -21.86 -5.14
N PRO A 466 -7.92 -23.16 -5.48
CA PRO A 466 -9.11 -23.90 -5.08
C PRO A 466 -9.19 -24.02 -3.56
N LEU A 467 -10.34 -23.64 -2.99
CA LEU A 467 -10.49 -23.48 -1.53
C LEU A 467 -10.29 -24.81 -0.79
N GLU A 468 -10.77 -25.90 -1.36
CA GLU A 468 -10.65 -27.26 -0.87
C GLU A 468 -9.21 -27.80 -0.92
N GLU A 469 -8.37 -27.25 -1.78
CA GLU A 469 -6.97 -27.67 -1.94
C GLU A 469 -5.99 -26.83 -1.10
N LEU A 470 -6.39 -25.63 -0.64
CA LEU A 470 -5.50 -24.70 0.06
C LEU A 470 -4.84 -25.28 1.32
N GLN A 471 -5.45 -26.28 1.94
CA GLN A 471 -4.89 -26.98 3.11
C GLN A 471 -3.96 -28.14 2.75
N GLY A 472 -3.86 -28.47 1.47
CA GLY A 472 -2.97 -29.50 0.94
C GLY A 472 -1.51 -29.05 0.86
N THR A 473 -0.65 -30.02 0.58
CA THR A 473 0.80 -29.83 0.48
C THR A 473 1.23 -28.98 -0.72
N LYS A 474 0.38 -28.77 -1.73
CA LYS A 474 0.69 -27.90 -2.88
C LYS A 474 0.73 -26.42 -2.51
N TYR A 475 -0.11 -25.98 -1.58
CA TYR A 475 -0.29 -24.56 -1.23
C TYR A 475 0.31 -24.19 0.12
N HIS A 476 1.13 -25.04 0.74
CA HIS A 476 1.70 -24.77 2.06
C HIS A 476 2.62 -23.54 2.11
N ASN A 477 3.22 -23.14 0.99
CA ASN A 477 3.99 -21.91 0.84
C ASN A 477 3.11 -20.67 0.54
N CYS A 478 1.80 -20.82 0.37
CA CYS A 478 0.85 -19.74 0.12
C CYS A 478 0.17 -19.29 1.42
N ALA A 479 0.94 -18.91 2.44
CA ALA A 479 0.42 -18.58 3.78
C ALA A 479 -0.69 -17.52 3.73
N TYR A 480 -0.53 -16.45 2.95
CA TYR A 480 -1.57 -15.43 2.75
C TYR A 480 -2.93 -16.03 2.38
N ALA A 481 -2.99 -16.86 1.32
CA ALA A 481 -4.25 -17.42 0.83
C ALA A 481 -4.92 -18.33 1.88
N ARG A 482 -4.12 -19.06 2.65
CA ARG A 482 -4.61 -19.95 3.70
C ARG A 482 -5.13 -19.16 4.90
N ASP A 483 -4.36 -18.18 5.35
CA ASP A 483 -4.68 -17.33 6.50
C ASP A 483 -5.90 -16.45 6.19
N ILE A 484 -5.91 -15.79 5.04
CA ILE A 484 -6.95 -14.81 4.70
C ILE A 484 -8.32 -15.47 4.50
N LEU A 485 -8.38 -16.71 3.99
CA LEU A 485 -9.62 -17.47 3.88
C LEU A 485 -10.20 -17.80 5.26
N LEU A 486 -9.34 -18.22 6.20
CA LEU A 486 -9.78 -18.49 7.57
C LEU A 486 -10.23 -17.20 8.27
N PHE A 487 -9.49 -16.11 8.07
CA PHE A 487 -9.84 -14.79 8.59
C PHE A 487 -11.21 -14.33 8.09
N TRP A 488 -11.45 -14.45 6.77
CA TRP A 488 -12.75 -14.17 6.15
C TRP A 488 -13.87 -14.98 6.80
N ASN A 489 -13.68 -16.28 6.98
CA ASN A 489 -14.69 -17.15 7.58
C ASN A 489 -14.99 -16.78 9.04
N VAL A 490 -13.98 -16.38 9.81
CA VAL A 490 -14.15 -15.89 11.19
C VAL A 490 -14.98 -14.60 11.22
N LEU A 491 -14.64 -13.62 10.37
CA LEU A 491 -15.39 -12.37 10.26
C LEU A 491 -16.82 -12.60 9.79
N ARG A 492 -17.00 -13.40 8.72
CA ARG A 492 -18.31 -13.71 8.15
C ARG A 492 -19.24 -14.38 9.15
N ARG A 493 -18.72 -15.30 9.97
CA ARG A 493 -19.51 -15.97 11.03
C ARG A 493 -19.97 -14.99 12.10
N PHE A 494 -19.10 -14.07 12.52
CA PHE A 494 -19.46 -13.01 13.44
C PHE A 494 -20.56 -12.11 12.86
N VAL A 495 -20.35 -11.59 11.65
CA VAL A 495 -21.31 -10.73 10.95
C VAL A 495 -22.65 -11.44 10.74
N SER A 496 -22.61 -12.70 10.31
CA SER A 496 -23.80 -13.56 10.13
C SER A 496 -24.59 -13.72 11.44
N THR A 497 -23.91 -14.00 12.55
CA THR A 497 -24.56 -14.15 13.86
C THR A 497 -25.27 -12.87 14.28
N VAL A 498 -24.64 -11.71 14.07
CA VAL A 498 -25.23 -10.41 14.43
C VAL A 498 -26.38 -10.06 13.50
N LEU A 499 -26.20 -10.17 12.18
CA LEU A 499 -27.22 -9.76 11.22
C LEU A 499 -28.44 -10.69 11.19
N HIS A 500 -28.30 -11.99 11.45
CA HIS A 500 -29.48 -12.86 11.58
C HIS A 500 -30.34 -12.55 12.81
N ALA A 501 -29.78 -11.90 13.83
CA ALA A 501 -30.56 -11.46 14.99
C ALA A 501 -31.52 -10.31 14.62
N GLU A 502 -31.11 -9.45 13.69
CA GLU A 502 -31.86 -8.27 13.25
C GLU A 502 -32.72 -8.56 11.99
N TYR A 503 -32.18 -9.34 11.06
CA TYR A 503 -32.81 -9.66 9.77
C TYR A 503 -33.24 -11.14 9.72
N ALA A 504 -34.44 -11.42 10.22
CA ALA A 504 -35.01 -12.77 10.22
C ALA A 504 -35.37 -13.33 8.82
N SER A 505 -35.40 -12.48 7.78
CA SER A 505 -35.65 -12.89 6.40
C SER A 505 -35.20 -11.83 5.39
N ASP A 506 -35.01 -12.25 4.13
CA ASP A 506 -34.72 -11.36 3.00
C ASP A 506 -35.74 -10.24 2.82
N ALA A 507 -37.00 -10.49 3.19
CA ALA A 507 -38.07 -9.49 3.11
C ALA A 507 -37.80 -8.27 4.02
N ILE A 508 -37.13 -8.47 5.16
CA ILE A 508 -36.75 -7.38 6.07
C ILE A 508 -35.61 -6.57 5.46
N VAL A 509 -34.62 -7.21 4.82
CA VAL A 509 -33.54 -6.53 4.10
C VAL A 509 -34.10 -5.69 2.96
N VAL A 510 -35.04 -6.24 2.19
CA VAL A 510 -35.70 -5.51 1.08
C VAL A 510 -36.53 -4.32 1.58
N ALA A 511 -37.08 -4.40 2.80
CA ALA A 511 -37.85 -3.32 3.41
C ALA A 511 -36.97 -2.26 4.10
N ASP A 512 -35.65 -2.48 4.19
CA ASP A 512 -34.71 -1.58 4.82
C ASP A 512 -34.23 -0.51 3.83
N ASP A 513 -34.86 0.67 3.91
CA ASP A 513 -34.52 1.83 3.09
C ASP A 513 -33.06 2.27 3.24
N CYS A 514 -32.41 2.05 4.41
CA CYS A 514 -31.02 2.46 4.62
C CYS A 514 -30.08 1.57 3.81
N VAL A 515 -30.34 0.26 3.77
CA VAL A 515 -29.56 -0.70 2.96
C VAL A 515 -29.74 -0.42 1.46
N SER A 516 -30.96 -0.17 0.99
CA SER A 516 -31.19 0.19 -0.43
C SER A 516 -30.46 1.47 -0.80
N LYS A 517 -30.58 2.52 0.02
CA LYS A 517 -29.89 3.80 -0.20
C LYS A 517 -28.38 3.64 -0.18
N TRP A 518 -27.82 2.81 0.70
CA TRP A 518 -26.38 2.54 0.72
C TRP A 518 -25.89 1.93 -0.59
N CYS A 519 -26.64 0.96 -1.14
CA CYS A 519 -26.32 0.37 -2.44
C CYS A 519 -26.39 1.42 -3.56
N GLU A 520 -27.44 2.24 -3.58
CA GLU A 520 -27.61 3.33 -4.54
C GLU A 520 -26.47 4.36 -4.44
N GLU A 521 -26.10 4.77 -3.22
CA GLU A 521 -25.05 5.75 -2.98
C GLU A 521 -23.67 5.25 -3.43
N MET A 522 -23.38 3.95 -3.23
CA MET A 522 -22.15 3.31 -3.72
C MET A 522 -22.11 3.18 -5.25
N GLN A 523 -23.24 2.86 -5.88
CA GLN A 523 -23.31 2.61 -7.33
C GLN A 523 -23.44 3.90 -8.17
N ASP A 524 -23.98 4.99 -7.62
CA ASP A 524 -24.26 6.21 -8.36
C ASP A 524 -22.96 6.83 -8.92
N PRO A 525 -22.89 7.12 -10.23
CA PRO A 525 -21.70 7.65 -10.90
C PRO A 525 -21.30 9.07 -10.45
N ASN A 526 -22.14 9.76 -9.70
CA ASN A 526 -21.84 11.08 -9.11
C ASN A 526 -21.46 10.98 -7.62
N ASN A 527 -21.52 9.78 -7.05
CA ASN A 527 -21.20 9.47 -5.66
C ASN A 527 -20.05 8.45 -5.62
N GLY A 528 -20.27 7.24 -5.09
CA GLY A 528 -19.24 6.21 -4.96
C GLY A 528 -18.76 5.64 -6.29
N ASP A 529 -19.57 5.68 -7.36
CA ASP A 529 -19.18 5.24 -8.71
C ASP A 529 -18.60 3.81 -8.79
N LEU A 530 -19.03 2.95 -7.85
CA LEU A 530 -18.67 1.55 -7.72
C LEU A 530 -19.84 0.69 -8.21
N LYS A 531 -19.99 0.59 -9.54
CA LYS A 531 -21.07 -0.16 -10.19
C LYS A 531 -21.12 -1.65 -9.82
N SER A 532 -19.98 -2.21 -9.40
CA SER A 532 -19.84 -3.60 -8.97
C SER A 532 -20.28 -3.84 -7.53
N PHE A 533 -20.52 -2.78 -6.74
CA PHE A 533 -21.10 -2.92 -5.41
C PHE A 533 -22.48 -3.60 -5.51
N PRO A 534 -22.81 -4.59 -4.67
CA PRO A 534 -24.02 -5.39 -4.87
C PRO A 534 -25.30 -4.58 -4.60
N THR A 535 -26.36 -4.85 -5.37
CA THR A 535 -27.72 -4.51 -4.94
C THR A 535 -28.19 -5.57 -3.94
N ILE A 536 -28.15 -5.23 -2.67
CA ILE A 536 -28.40 -6.16 -1.56
C ILE A 536 -29.91 -6.39 -1.40
N ARG A 537 -30.35 -7.64 -1.54
CA ARG A 537 -31.77 -8.04 -1.41
C ARG A 537 -31.98 -9.25 -0.50
N THR A 538 -30.89 -9.84 0.00
CA THR A 538 -30.93 -11.04 0.85
C THR A 538 -30.05 -10.83 2.07
N VAL A 539 -30.31 -11.59 3.13
CA VAL A 539 -29.50 -11.53 4.35
C VAL A 539 -28.05 -11.96 4.05
N GLU A 540 -27.85 -12.98 3.21
CA GLU A 540 -26.51 -13.43 2.81
C GLU A 540 -25.73 -12.36 2.05
N GLN A 541 -26.36 -11.64 1.13
CA GLN A 541 -25.70 -10.52 0.42
C GLN A 541 -25.31 -9.39 1.37
N LEU A 542 -26.13 -9.10 2.39
CA LEU A 542 -25.79 -8.09 3.40
C LEU A 542 -24.61 -8.56 4.27
N ILE A 543 -24.62 -9.83 4.67
CA ILE A 543 -23.51 -10.46 5.42
C ILE A 543 -22.21 -10.36 4.64
N ASP A 544 -22.21 -10.75 3.36
CA ASP A 544 -21.01 -10.74 2.53
C ASP A 544 -20.50 -9.32 2.26
N ALA A 545 -21.40 -8.35 2.00
CA ALA A 545 -21.02 -6.95 1.80
C ALA A 545 -20.39 -6.34 3.06
N VAL A 546 -21.00 -6.54 4.24
CA VAL A 546 -20.45 -6.05 5.51
C VAL A 546 -19.12 -6.74 5.84
N THR A 547 -19.02 -8.05 5.62
CA THR A 547 -17.78 -8.80 5.81
C THR A 547 -16.66 -8.25 4.91
N ALA A 548 -16.97 -7.92 3.65
CA ALA A 548 -16.02 -7.36 2.70
C ALA A 548 -15.47 -6.00 3.14
N CYS A 549 -16.33 -5.09 3.62
CA CYS A 549 -15.88 -3.79 4.14
C CYS A 549 -14.93 -3.97 5.34
N ILE A 550 -15.30 -4.81 6.32
CA ILE A 550 -14.42 -5.10 7.46
C ILE A 550 -13.10 -5.73 7.00
N HIS A 551 -13.17 -6.64 6.02
CA HIS A 551 -12.00 -7.29 5.45
C HIS A 551 -11.04 -6.29 4.77
N ILE A 552 -11.55 -5.35 3.98
CA ILE A 552 -10.76 -4.32 3.29
C ILE A 552 -10.07 -3.42 4.32
N ALA A 553 -10.83 -2.91 5.28
CA ALA A 553 -10.34 -1.99 6.30
C ALA A 553 -9.29 -2.58 7.25
N SER A 554 -9.32 -3.90 7.47
CA SER A 554 -8.53 -4.55 8.51
C SER A 554 -7.54 -5.57 7.94
N PRO A 555 -7.89 -6.86 7.72
CA PRO A 555 -6.91 -7.87 7.33
C PRO A 555 -6.29 -7.66 5.93
N LEU A 556 -7.02 -7.13 4.94
CA LEU A 556 -6.45 -6.85 3.63
C LEU A 556 -5.38 -5.77 3.73
N HIS A 557 -5.73 -4.59 4.25
CA HIS A 557 -4.80 -3.49 4.45
C HIS A 557 -3.57 -3.97 5.25
N SER A 558 -3.78 -4.72 6.34
CA SER A 558 -2.68 -5.25 7.14
C SER A 558 -1.74 -6.16 6.33
N ALA A 559 -2.29 -7.08 5.54
CA ALA A 559 -1.49 -8.02 4.74
C ALA A 559 -0.63 -7.31 3.68
N VAL A 560 -1.09 -6.19 3.13
CA VAL A 560 -0.41 -5.46 2.05
C VAL A 560 0.44 -4.29 2.55
N ASN A 561 0.35 -3.95 3.84
CA ASN A 561 1.05 -2.81 4.42
C ASN A 561 2.24 -3.20 5.33
N TYR A 562 2.05 -4.10 6.30
CA TYR A 562 3.05 -4.31 7.37
C TYR A 562 4.36 -5.00 6.97
N LEU A 563 4.48 -5.49 5.73
CA LEU A 563 5.75 -6.00 5.16
C LEU A 563 6.44 -5.01 4.22
N GLN A 564 5.90 -3.80 4.01
CA GLN A 564 6.52 -2.82 3.13
C GLN A 564 7.95 -2.50 3.56
N ASN A 565 8.19 -2.23 4.84
CA ASN A 565 9.54 -1.94 5.31
C ASN A 565 10.50 -3.13 5.04
N TYR A 566 10.05 -4.37 5.23
CA TYR A 566 10.85 -5.55 4.96
C TYR A 566 11.28 -5.66 3.47
N TYR A 567 10.34 -5.44 2.54
CA TYR A 567 10.59 -5.65 1.11
C TYR A 567 11.16 -4.45 0.36
N TYR A 568 10.89 -3.22 0.83
CA TYR A 568 11.25 -1.99 0.12
C TYR A 568 12.43 -1.21 0.72
N ALA A 569 12.71 -1.34 2.02
CA ALA A 569 13.80 -0.57 2.65
C ALA A 569 15.17 -0.89 2.04
N PHE A 570 15.36 -2.13 1.57
CA PHE A 570 16.48 -2.51 0.72
C PHE A 570 16.15 -2.27 -0.75
N VAL A 571 16.26 -1.01 -1.17
CA VAL A 571 15.73 -0.45 -2.44
C VAL A 571 16.05 -1.29 -3.68
N ILE A 572 17.24 -1.89 -3.75
CA ILE A 572 17.65 -2.67 -4.95
C ILE A 572 16.88 -3.98 -5.12
N SER A 573 16.21 -4.48 -4.08
CA SER A 573 15.34 -5.66 -4.15
C SER A 573 14.02 -5.36 -4.84
N LYS A 574 13.46 -4.17 -4.61
CA LYS A 574 12.15 -3.78 -5.15
C LYS A 574 12.08 -2.26 -5.42
N PRO A 575 12.78 -1.77 -6.46
CA PRO A 575 12.88 -0.33 -6.72
C PRO A 575 11.58 0.23 -7.32
N PRO A 576 11.22 1.51 -7.05
CA PRO A 576 10.00 2.12 -7.57
C PRO A 576 10.08 2.50 -9.06
N ALA A 577 11.30 2.62 -9.60
CA ALA A 577 11.57 2.94 -10.99
C ALA A 577 12.97 2.43 -11.38
N LEU A 578 13.19 2.28 -12.68
CA LEU A 578 14.49 2.09 -13.29
C LEU A 578 15.06 3.43 -13.75
N PHE A 579 16.35 3.47 -14.06
CA PHE A 579 17.05 4.71 -14.41
C PHE A 579 17.90 4.66 -15.68
N THR A 580 17.74 3.57 -16.44
CA THR A 580 18.29 3.40 -17.78
C THR A 580 17.18 2.92 -18.70
N ASP A 581 17.31 3.21 -19.99
CA ASP A 581 16.35 2.71 -20.98
C ASP A 581 16.34 1.17 -20.98
N LEU A 582 15.15 0.60 -21.12
CA LEU A 582 15.00 -0.85 -21.16
C LEU A 582 15.64 -1.44 -22.43
N PRO A 583 16.22 -2.65 -22.36
CA PRO A 583 16.62 -3.40 -23.53
C PRO A 583 15.48 -3.54 -24.54
N THR A 584 15.72 -3.15 -25.78
CA THR A 584 14.74 -3.22 -26.87
C THR A 584 14.80 -4.52 -27.67
N THR A 585 15.84 -5.33 -27.42
CA THR A 585 16.03 -6.64 -28.05
C THR A 585 16.48 -7.67 -27.01
N LEU A 586 16.18 -8.95 -27.27
CA LEU A 586 16.66 -10.04 -26.42
C LEU A 586 18.19 -10.11 -26.36
N SER A 587 18.88 -9.74 -27.45
CA SER A 587 20.35 -9.70 -27.46
C SER A 587 20.91 -8.65 -26.52
N GLN A 588 20.27 -7.47 -26.42
CA GLN A 588 20.69 -6.44 -25.46
C GLN A 588 20.46 -6.93 -24.03
N LEU A 589 19.30 -7.53 -23.75
CA LEU A 589 18.99 -8.05 -22.42
C LEU A 589 19.97 -9.15 -21.98
N ARG A 590 20.31 -10.09 -22.87
CA ARG A 590 21.28 -11.16 -22.59
C ARG A 590 22.70 -10.67 -22.30
N ASN A 591 23.04 -9.45 -22.68
CA ASN A 591 24.37 -8.87 -22.47
C ASN A 591 24.44 -7.97 -21.23
N ILE A 592 23.34 -7.81 -20.49
CA ILE A 592 23.34 -7.08 -19.21
C ILE A 592 24.33 -7.75 -18.25
N ASN A 593 25.14 -6.94 -17.59
CA ASN A 593 26.04 -7.35 -16.51
C ASN A 593 25.72 -6.57 -15.21
N GLU A 594 26.45 -6.84 -14.12
CA GLU A 594 26.26 -6.18 -12.82
C GLU A 594 26.25 -4.66 -12.92
N ARG A 595 27.18 -4.09 -13.70
CA ARG A 595 27.34 -2.64 -13.85
C ARG A 595 26.13 -2.02 -14.54
N ASP A 596 25.53 -2.72 -15.51
CA ASP A 596 24.31 -2.27 -16.18
C ASP A 596 23.10 -2.31 -15.24
N LEU A 597 22.98 -3.36 -14.41
CA LEU A 597 21.95 -3.45 -13.38
C LEU A 597 22.09 -2.33 -12.33
N LEU A 598 23.29 -2.07 -11.83
CA LEU A 598 23.55 -0.98 -10.87
C LEU A 598 23.21 0.40 -11.46
N LYS A 599 23.49 0.63 -12.75
CA LYS A 599 23.09 1.88 -13.44
C LYS A 599 21.58 2.03 -13.56
N ALA A 600 20.85 0.92 -13.68
CA ALA A 600 19.40 0.91 -13.72
C ALA A 600 18.75 1.24 -12.37
N LEU A 601 19.51 1.23 -11.27
CA LEU A 601 19.05 1.44 -9.89
C LEU A 601 19.39 2.86 -9.39
N PRO A 602 18.74 3.36 -8.32
CA PRO A 602 18.99 4.69 -7.76
C PRO A 602 20.27 4.76 -6.89
N VAL A 603 21.33 4.03 -7.24
CA VAL A 603 22.51 3.86 -6.37
C VAL A 603 23.21 5.19 -6.07
N ASP A 604 23.37 6.04 -7.09
CA ASP A 604 23.98 7.38 -6.99
C ASP A 604 22.96 8.51 -6.83
N ARG A 605 21.72 8.14 -6.46
CA ARG A 605 20.58 9.06 -6.38
C ARG A 605 20.06 9.18 -4.95
N PRO A 606 20.70 10.02 -4.12
CA PRO A 606 20.41 10.10 -2.68
C PRO A 606 18.96 10.41 -2.36
N ARG A 607 18.29 11.28 -3.13
CA ARG A 607 16.90 11.67 -2.87
C ARG A 607 15.94 10.52 -3.18
N GLU A 608 16.06 9.91 -4.35
CA GLU A 608 15.26 8.75 -4.75
C GLU A 608 15.47 7.57 -3.81
N TRP A 609 16.72 7.27 -3.43
CA TRP A 609 17.02 6.23 -2.45
C TRP A 609 16.39 6.53 -1.09
N LEU A 610 16.50 7.76 -0.60
CA LEU A 610 15.94 8.17 0.69
C LEU A 610 14.43 7.99 0.71
N ILE A 611 13.73 8.45 -0.33
CA ILE A 611 12.27 8.34 -0.39
C ILE A 611 11.86 6.86 -0.51
N ALA A 612 12.46 6.11 -1.44
CA ALA A 612 12.13 4.72 -1.69
C ALA A 612 12.34 3.82 -0.45
N SER A 613 13.35 4.13 0.38
CA SER A 613 13.63 3.36 1.59
C SER A 613 12.89 3.85 2.84
N HIS A 614 12.58 5.16 2.94
CA HIS A 614 11.97 5.73 4.14
C HIS A 614 10.44 5.71 4.15
N ILE A 615 9.79 5.83 2.98
CA ILE A 615 8.34 5.78 2.89
C ILE A 615 7.74 4.49 3.47
N PRO A 616 8.27 3.29 3.13
CA PRO A 616 7.81 2.04 3.72
C PRO A 616 7.81 2.06 5.25
N TRP A 617 8.83 2.68 5.85
CA TRP A 617 8.92 2.81 7.31
C TRP A 617 7.88 3.77 7.89
N LEU A 618 7.56 4.87 7.19
CA LEU A 618 6.47 5.76 7.59
C LEU A 618 5.11 5.08 7.54
N LEU A 619 4.95 4.13 6.62
CA LEU A 619 3.69 3.42 6.39
C LEU A 619 3.58 2.11 7.19
N SER A 620 4.64 1.58 7.80
CA SER A 620 4.63 0.22 8.41
C SER A 620 4.80 0.17 9.94
N TYR A 621 4.35 1.18 10.69
CA TYR A 621 4.57 1.16 12.15
C TYR A 621 3.83 0.01 12.85
N GLN A 622 4.39 -0.49 13.96
CA GLN A 622 3.77 -1.56 14.74
C GLN A 622 2.39 -1.16 15.29
N VAL A 623 1.36 -1.95 15.00
CA VAL A 623 0.01 -1.74 15.53
C VAL A 623 0.03 -1.76 17.05
N ALA A 624 -0.50 -0.70 17.67
CA ALA A 624 -0.63 -0.64 19.11
C ALA A 624 -1.69 -1.64 19.61
N ASP A 625 -1.48 -2.22 20.81
CA ASP A 625 -2.37 -3.24 21.37
C ASP A 625 -3.85 -2.82 21.41
N ASN A 626 -4.11 -1.53 21.62
CA ASN A 626 -5.47 -0.98 21.68
C ASN A 626 -6.11 -0.72 20.31
N GLN A 627 -5.40 -0.99 19.20
CA GLN A 627 -5.85 -0.73 17.83
C GLN A 627 -5.87 -1.98 16.95
N ASN A 628 -5.66 -3.18 17.52
CA ASN A 628 -5.80 -4.43 16.78
C ASN A 628 -7.22 -5.01 16.88
N ILE A 629 -7.57 -5.88 15.94
CA ILE A 629 -8.91 -6.47 15.82
C ILE A 629 -9.25 -7.41 16.98
N LEU A 630 -8.25 -8.10 17.57
CA LEU A 630 -8.47 -8.96 18.73
C LEU A 630 -8.93 -8.15 19.95
N ASN A 631 -8.26 -7.02 20.22
CA ASN A 631 -8.63 -6.12 21.32
C ASN A 631 -10.00 -5.47 21.09
N TRP A 632 -10.34 -5.14 19.83
CA TRP A 632 -11.69 -4.70 19.50
C TRP A 632 -12.74 -5.75 19.85
N ALA A 633 -12.55 -7.02 19.45
CA ALA A 633 -13.46 -8.11 19.78
C ALA A 633 -13.61 -8.29 21.31
N ALA A 634 -12.50 -8.22 22.05
CA ALA A 634 -12.50 -8.25 23.52
C ALA A 634 -13.28 -7.07 24.13
N SER A 635 -13.09 -5.87 23.58
CA SER A 635 -13.77 -4.64 24.04
C SER A 635 -15.27 -4.73 23.80
N LEU A 636 -15.70 -5.17 22.61
CA LEU A 636 -17.09 -5.36 22.25
C LEU A 636 -17.77 -6.41 23.15
N ALA A 637 -17.10 -7.54 23.39
CA ALA A 637 -17.60 -8.59 24.29
C ALA A 637 -17.82 -8.08 25.72
N ASN A 638 -16.91 -7.26 26.24
CA ASN A 638 -17.00 -6.70 27.59
C ASN A 638 -18.04 -5.58 27.71
N ALA A 639 -18.21 -4.75 26.67
CA ALA A 639 -19.17 -3.65 26.67
C ALA A 639 -20.63 -4.17 26.69
N THR A 640 -20.89 -5.26 25.99
CA THR A 640 -22.25 -5.81 25.78
C THR A 640 -22.71 -6.76 26.89
N ILE A 641 -21.80 -7.28 27.73
CA ILE A 641 -22.11 -8.32 28.73
C ILE A 641 -23.16 -7.89 29.79
N ARG A 642 -23.30 -6.58 30.03
CA ARG A 642 -24.20 -6.04 31.05
C ARG A 642 -25.50 -5.49 30.47
N ASN A 643 -25.64 -5.42 29.15
CA ASN A 643 -26.85 -4.92 28.51
C ASN A 643 -27.78 -6.09 28.17
N PRO A 644 -28.96 -6.19 28.81
CA PRO A 644 -29.92 -7.26 28.53
C PRO A 644 -30.38 -7.32 27.07
N ASP A 645 -30.35 -6.18 26.37
CA ASP A 645 -30.78 -6.06 24.97
C ASP A 645 -29.69 -6.52 23.98
N ASP A 646 -28.43 -6.60 24.39
CA ASP A 646 -27.29 -6.95 23.53
C ASP A 646 -26.82 -8.41 23.69
N GLN A 647 -27.67 -9.31 24.20
CA GLN A 647 -27.23 -10.68 24.52
C GLN A 647 -26.66 -11.43 23.32
N THR A 648 -27.28 -11.30 22.14
CA THR A 648 -26.79 -11.93 20.91
C THR A 648 -25.47 -11.33 20.47
N LEU A 649 -25.34 -10.00 20.47
CA LEU A 649 -24.09 -9.31 20.14
C LEU A 649 -22.97 -9.68 21.12
N SER A 650 -23.28 -9.81 22.41
CA SER A 650 -22.33 -10.25 23.44
C SER A 650 -21.84 -11.68 23.20
N ALA A 651 -22.74 -12.59 22.83
CA ALA A 651 -22.36 -13.96 22.49
C ALA A 651 -21.52 -14.02 21.21
N ALA A 652 -21.92 -13.26 20.18
CA ALA A 652 -21.19 -13.17 18.92
C ALA A 652 -19.78 -12.61 19.12
N ALA A 653 -19.63 -11.52 19.88
CA ALA A 653 -18.34 -10.88 20.16
C ALA A 653 -17.40 -11.77 20.98
N ARG A 654 -17.93 -12.53 21.97
CA ARG A 654 -17.14 -13.52 22.72
C ARG A 654 -16.65 -14.66 21.82
N THR A 655 -17.52 -15.12 20.92
CA THR A 655 -17.18 -16.17 19.94
C THR A 655 -16.11 -15.66 18.99
N LEU A 656 -16.29 -14.46 18.41
CA LEU A 656 -15.29 -13.80 17.57
C LEU A 656 -13.93 -13.69 18.28
N HIS A 657 -13.90 -13.20 19.52
CA HIS A 657 -12.65 -13.08 20.28
C HIS A 657 -11.94 -14.43 20.44
N GLN A 658 -12.67 -15.49 20.77
CA GLN A 658 -12.10 -16.84 20.87
C GLN A 658 -11.61 -17.35 19.51
N ASP A 659 -12.40 -17.16 18.45
CA ASP A 659 -12.05 -17.57 17.10
C ASP A 659 -10.78 -16.86 16.58
N LEU A 660 -10.61 -15.57 16.91
CA LEU A 660 -9.40 -14.82 16.60
C LEU A 660 -8.18 -15.31 17.41
N LEU A 661 -8.37 -15.72 18.67
CA LEU A 661 -7.29 -16.35 19.45
C LEU A 661 -6.84 -17.68 18.83
N ASP A 662 -7.81 -18.50 18.42
CA ASP A 662 -7.54 -19.80 17.80
C ASP A 662 -6.87 -19.60 16.43
N LEU A 663 -7.34 -18.62 15.65
CA LEU A 663 -6.75 -18.23 14.37
C LEU A 663 -5.30 -17.77 14.53
N ALA A 664 -4.96 -17.02 15.59
CA ALA A 664 -3.57 -16.61 15.85
C ALA A 664 -2.61 -17.81 15.95
N ALA A 665 -3.06 -18.92 16.57
CA ALA A 665 -2.27 -20.14 16.64
C ALA A 665 -2.14 -20.85 15.27
N VAL A 666 -3.20 -20.82 14.46
CA VAL A 666 -3.20 -21.42 13.11
C VAL A 666 -2.27 -20.65 12.17
N VAL A 667 -2.34 -19.32 12.15
CA VAL A 667 -1.46 -18.45 11.34
C VAL A 667 0.01 -18.75 11.67
N GLN A 668 0.34 -18.84 12.97
CA GLN A 668 1.69 -19.21 13.41
C GLN A 668 2.08 -20.59 12.87
N SER A 669 1.20 -21.58 12.95
CA SER A 669 1.46 -22.92 12.42
C SER A 669 1.66 -22.94 10.90
N TYR A 670 0.92 -22.14 10.13
CA TYR A 670 1.11 -22.06 8.67
C TYR A 670 2.42 -21.40 8.30
N SER A 671 2.78 -20.31 8.98
CA SER A 671 4.10 -19.68 8.87
C SER A 671 5.22 -20.68 9.14
N GLU A 672 5.13 -21.43 10.24
CA GLU A 672 6.10 -22.48 10.60
C GLU A 672 6.12 -23.66 9.63
N ALA A 673 5.05 -23.89 8.87
CA ALA A 673 4.97 -24.97 7.89
C ALA A 673 5.56 -24.60 6.53
N MET A 674 5.69 -23.31 6.20
CA MET A 674 6.33 -22.85 4.94
C MET A 674 7.76 -23.37 4.84
N ASP A 675 8.23 -23.68 3.64
CA ASP A 675 9.60 -24.15 3.45
C ASP A 675 10.65 -23.08 3.77
N ASP A 676 10.35 -21.81 3.51
CA ASP A 676 11.22 -20.69 3.86
C ASP A 676 11.14 -20.43 5.37
N LYS A 677 12.22 -20.73 6.09
CA LYS A 677 12.33 -20.54 7.54
C LYS A 677 12.98 -19.22 7.94
N VAL A 678 13.41 -18.41 6.98
CA VAL A 678 14.08 -17.13 7.24
C VAL A 678 13.06 -15.99 7.28
N THR A 679 12.03 -16.05 6.43
CA THR A 679 10.94 -15.06 6.42
C THR A 679 9.66 -15.70 6.99
N ALA A 680 9.36 -15.40 8.24
CA ALA A 680 8.07 -15.74 8.83
C ALA A 680 6.96 -14.88 8.22
N TYR A 681 5.76 -15.46 8.04
CA TYR A 681 4.57 -14.74 7.63
C TYR A 681 3.57 -14.68 8.79
N THR A 682 3.62 -13.60 9.56
CA THR A 682 2.74 -13.40 10.74
C THR A 682 1.83 -12.19 10.62
N VAL A 683 1.85 -11.48 9.48
CA VAL A 683 1.08 -10.23 9.28
C VAL A 683 -0.42 -10.38 9.47
N LEU A 684 -0.95 -11.59 9.32
CA LEU A 684 -2.36 -11.91 9.55
C LEU A 684 -2.62 -12.51 10.94
N ASN A 685 -1.66 -12.44 11.86
CA ASN A 685 -1.89 -12.77 13.26
C ASN A 685 -2.88 -11.74 13.84
N PRO A 686 -4.05 -12.14 14.36
CA PRO A 686 -5.06 -11.22 14.87
C PRO A 686 -4.59 -10.26 15.98
N LYS A 687 -3.45 -10.55 16.62
CA LYS A 687 -2.79 -9.65 17.59
C LYS A 687 -2.08 -8.46 16.94
N GLU A 688 -1.72 -8.59 15.66
CA GLU A 688 -0.97 -7.61 14.87
C GLU A 688 -1.83 -6.96 13.77
N VAL A 689 -2.97 -7.56 13.42
CA VAL A 689 -3.92 -7.00 12.45
C VAL A 689 -4.65 -5.80 13.03
N ALA A 690 -4.46 -4.63 12.41
CA ALA A 690 -5.13 -3.39 12.78
C ALA A 690 -6.66 -3.51 12.61
N VAL A 691 -7.44 -2.87 13.49
CA VAL A 691 -8.91 -2.86 13.41
C VAL A 691 -9.43 -2.03 12.23
N SER A 692 -8.66 -1.05 11.78
CA SER A 692 -8.97 -0.14 10.66
C SER A 692 -7.70 0.21 9.89
N ILE A 693 -7.82 1.04 8.86
CA ILE A 693 -6.67 1.65 8.20
C ILE A 693 -6.14 2.78 9.10
N LEU A 694 -4.96 2.57 9.68
CA LEU A 694 -4.38 3.43 10.72
C LEU A 694 -3.18 4.27 10.26
N ILE A 695 -2.74 4.12 9.02
CA ILE A 695 -1.61 4.84 8.43
C ILE A 695 -1.78 5.01 6.94
#